data_AF-A0AAJ7QNF6-F1
#
_entry.id   AF-A0AAJ7QNF6-F1
#
_cell.length_a   1.000
_cell.length_b   1.000
_cell.length_c   1.000
_cell.angle_alpha   90.00
_cell.angle_beta   90.00
_cell.angle_gamma   90.00
#
_symmetry.space_group_name_H-M   'P 1'
#
loop_
_entity.id
_entity.type
_entity.pdbx_description
1 polymer ?
#
loop_
_entity_poly.entity_id
_entity_poly.type
_entity_poly.pdbx_seq_one_letter_code
_entity_poly.pdbx_strand_id
1 'polypeptide(L)'
;MLKKQLTSTNMGSCLLRKAGNAIQSKFDSVAANCTLTPGDVLQVNGPPSLGCSKIFFIECLPWDGATGQSVQALTKGLKRCLDLCVQKGLSSVAFPVIGPGIVLKYPLREAIEVLTENIRQFGLSTSRGSLSTIHVVIKPGYPNSEECYHEVYRCLSSNMNQGGQVIFRSLTSDLNDVTMTVGGGVKLQVVFGDITNETTDVIVNTTDFVNFQNDGVCKDILTVAGPEVAAELKAAKVNQGEVFATKSGSFPCEAIFHVCGKRDAVLIEQLVCDIIETCDRFGYKSVAIPAICAGAGGMDPGVVASAILRGVNTATSSAPLFYLTDIRLVLIKINVFLEFKEEATQMFSTAVVNRVTVPQLPQVQQQPPRSLNADLSSLHVSSMNQQSIFLFLGICSKTVVDAMAKLKDLYQAQCSSETFSKEQLESLTQDDIKDLNQLMETEGLYMKRDWGGQGSLMVTGLKDGVNQVIQMINAAVHGNLRREVRIKEEEDLYNRVAWCILGSNGNWERLPKTANHNLEKNDIAGGIMDAQGTKWSVDPQRTKAQRQVTGQTAELKRLQNLPDFTLPLNWDNMAAGGDMKMVALQPSSAEYRSVKEAFKRTVHKTVMKIERVQNVHQRRAYEARKKQISDKNAQRGGAGEKLLYHGTTQDNCDSILKTGFNRSFAGQNATAYGHGTYFAVNASYSAHPTYSRPAADGSQLMFVARVLTGLYTQGQSSMRVPPPLNDQQPHDRYDSVVDKLDNPSMYVVFHDNQAYPDYLITFK
;
A
#
# COMPACT_ATOMS: atom_id res chain seq x y z
N MET A 1 -8.10 -3.43 -22.95
CA MET A 1 -9.23 -4.37 -23.14
C MET A 1 -8.76 -5.54 -23.98
N LEU A 2 -9.53 -6.62 -24.02
CA LEU A 2 -9.32 -7.80 -24.87
C LEU A 2 -10.60 -8.13 -25.61
N LYS A 3 -10.45 -8.52 -26.89
CA LYS A 3 -11.52 -8.93 -27.79
C LYS A 3 -12.67 -7.93 -27.81
N LYS A 4 -12.36 -6.63 -27.78
CA LYS A 4 -13.37 -5.55 -27.86
C LYS A 4 -14.42 -5.62 -26.74
N GLN A 5 -14.03 -6.11 -25.56
CA GLN A 5 -14.93 -6.18 -24.39
C GLN A 5 -14.50 -5.18 -23.31
N LEU A 6 -15.40 -4.28 -22.93
CA LEU A 6 -15.14 -3.26 -21.90
C LEU A 6 -14.64 -3.89 -20.59
N THR A 7 -15.34 -4.92 -20.10
CA THR A 7 -15.10 -5.56 -18.79
C THR A 7 -14.11 -6.72 -18.82
N SER A 8 -13.37 -6.90 -19.92
CA SER A 8 -12.31 -7.92 -20.06
C SER A 8 -11.15 -7.75 -19.08
N THR A 9 -11.06 -6.61 -18.39
CA THR A 9 -10.03 -6.29 -17.41
C THR A 9 -10.64 -5.64 -16.17
N ASN A 10 -9.98 -5.74 -15.02
CA ASN A 10 -10.43 -5.10 -13.78
C ASN A 10 -10.56 -3.58 -13.92
N MET A 11 -9.69 -2.94 -14.70
CA MET A 11 -9.79 -1.50 -14.99
C MET A 11 -11.08 -1.15 -15.73
N GLY A 12 -11.43 -1.92 -16.75
CA GLY A 12 -12.69 -1.75 -17.47
C GLY A 12 -13.92 -1.97 -16.58
N SER A 13 -13.88 -2.98 -15.70
CA SER A 13 -14.93 -3.21 -14.70
C SER A 13 -15.04 -2.07 -13.68
N CYS A 14 -13.93 -1.48 -13.25
CA CYS A 14 -13.91 -0.31 -12.37
C CYS A 14 -14.52 0.94 -13.05
N LEU A 15 -14.18 1.17 -14.33
CA LEU A 15 -14.76 2.26 -15.11
C LEU A 15 -16.28 2.09 -15.27
N LEU A 16 -16.74 0.89 -15.62
CA LEU A 16 -18.16 0.57 -15.70
C LEU A 16 -18.87 0.80 -14.35
N ARG A 17 -18.26 0.39 -13.25
CA ARG A 17 -18.83 0.55 -11.91
C ARG A 17 -19.01 2.01 -11.52
N LYS A 18 -18.01 2.85 -11.78
CA LYS A 18 -18.07 4.29 -11.43
C LYS A 18 -18.98 5.07 -12.39
N ALA A 19 -18.99 4.71 -13.67
CA ALA A 19 -19.77 5.42 -14.69
C ALA A 19 -21.23 4.94 -14.84
N GLY A 20 -21.53 3.72 -14.37
CA GLY A 20 -22.79 3.04 -14.66
C GLY A 20 -22.94 2.66 -16.13
N ASN A 21 -24.14 2.22 -16.52
CA ASN A 21 -24.41 1.72 -17.88
C ASN A 21 -24.16 2.75 -19.00
N ALA A 22 -24.08 4.04 -18.67
CA ALA A 22 -23.83 5.10 -19.64
C ALA A 22 -22.51 4.91 -20.40
N ILE A 23 -21.46 4.36 -19.75
CA ILE A 23 -20.20 4.06 -20.45
C ILE A 23 -20.31 2.79 -21.30
N GLN A 24 -21.06 1.77 -20.84
CA GLN A 24 -21.26 0.52 -21.57
C GLN A 24 -21.95 0.79 -22.91
N SER A 25 -23.07 1.53 -22.88
CA SER A 25 -23.82 1.86 -24.10
C SER A 25 -22.99 2.67 -25.09
N LYS A 26 -22.19 3.64 -24.61
CA LYS A 26 -21.26 4.40 -25.46
C LYS A 26 -20.15 3.53 -26.02
N PHE A 27 -19.57 2.65 -25.20
CA PHE A 27 -18.54 1.73 -25.63
C PHE A 27 -19.09 0.79 -26.71
N ASP A 28 -20.23 0.14 -26.48
CA ASP A 28 -20.83 -0.82 -27.42
C ASP A 28 -21.22 -0.16 -28.74
N SER A 29 -21.74 1.07 -28.70
CA SER A 29 -22.08 1.84 -29.90
C SER A 29 -20.85 2.15 -30.77
N VAL A 30 -19.75 2.61 -30.16
CA VAL A 30 -18.51 2.90 -30.90
C VAL A 30 -17.86 1.59 -31.35
N ALA A 31 -17.86 0.58 -30.47
CA ALA A 31 -17.33 -0.74 -30.75
C ALA A 31 -18.05 -1.34 -31.96
N ALA A 32 -19.38 -1.38 -32.02
CA ALA A 32 -20.14 -2.01 -33.11
C ALA A 32 -19.68 -1.60 -34.52
N ASN A 33 -19.23 -0.36 -34.69
CA ASN A 33 -18.83 0.21 -35.97
C ASN A 33 -17.31 0.12 -36.25
N CYS A 34 -16.54 -0.60 -35.44
CA CYS A 34 -15.08 -0.68 -35.55
C CYS A 34 -14.57 -2.13 -35.56
N THR A 35 -13.69 -2.45 -36.50
CA THR A 35 -12.86 -3.66 -36.44
C THR A 35 -11.56 -3.28 -35.74
N LEU A 36 -11.25 -3.94 -34.62
CA LEU A 36 -10.06 -3.65 -33.84
C LEU A 36 -9.06 -4.79 -33.96
N THR A 37 -7.81 -4.43 -34.24
CA THR A 37 -6.65 -5.32 -34.15
C THR A 37 -5.82 -4.97 -32.92
N PRO A 38 -4.96 -5.89 -32.42
CA PRO A 38 -4.04 -5.59 -31.34
C PRO A 38 -3.26 -4.29 -31.55
N GLY A 39 -3.28 -3.44 -30.53
CA GLY A 39 -2.67 -2.11 -30.49
C GLY A 39 -3.55 -0.99 -31.04
N ASP A 40 -4.75 -1.27 -31.54
CA ASP A 40 -5.70 -0.23 -31.90
C ASP A 40 -6.34 0.38 -30.64
N VAL A 41 -6.77 1.64 -30.77
CA VAL A 41 -7.36 2.43 -29.69
C VAL A 41 -8.80 2.78 -30.02
N LEU A 42 -9.73 2.30 -29.20
CA LEU A 42 -11.13 2.70 -29.25
C LEU A 42 -11.34 3.92 -28.35
N GLN A 43 -11.83 5.01 -28.94
CA GLN A 43 -12.10 6.26 -28.22
C GLN A 43 -13.58 6.33 -27.83
N VAL A 44 -13.85 6.62 -26.55
CA VAL A 44 -15.20 6.79 -26.01
C VAL A 44 -15.31 8.14 -25.27
N ASN A 45 -16.45 8.81 -25.37
CA ASN A 45 -16.71 10.03 -24.62
C ASN A 45 -16.90 9.71 -23.13
N GLY A 46 -16.12 10.37 -22.27
CA GLY A 46 -16.24 10.23 -20.82
C GLY A 46 -17.61 10.71 -20.33
N PRO A 47 -18.33 9.94 -19.50
CA PRO A 47 -19.50 10.43 -18.80
C PRO A 47 -19.09 11.40 -17.67
N PRO A 48 -19.95 12.37 -17.31
CA PRO A 48 -19.64 13.35 -16.26
C PRO A 48 -19.18 12.73 -14.93
N SER A 49 -19.72 11.57 -14.57
CA SER A 49 -19.37 10.80 -13.37
C SER A 49 -17.91 10.34 -13.28
N LEU A 50 -17.19 10.31 -14.40
CA LEU A 50 -15.77 9.97 -14.44
C LEU A 50 -14.84 11.19 -14.39
N GLY A 51 -15.36 12.41 -14.52
CA GLY A 51 -14.57 13.63 -14.47
C GLY A 51 -13.53 13.77 -15.60
N CYS A 52 -13.74 13.09 -16.74
CA CYS A 52 -12.87 13.16 -17.91
C CYS A 52 -13.68 13.37 -19.19
N SER A 53 -13.07 14.00 -20.20
CA SER A 53 -13.72 14.28 -21.48
C SER A 53 -13.72 13.06 -22.42
N LYS A 54 -12.65 12.25 -22.38
CA LYS A 54 -12.42 11.10 -23.26
C LYS A 54 -11.82 9.93 -22.49
N ILE A 55 -12.10 8.72 -22.96
CA ILE A 55 -11.52 7.47 -22.48
C ILE A 55 -10.99 6.70 -23.69
N PHE A 56 -9.75 6.23 -23.58
CA PHE A 56 -9.09 5.45 -24.62
C PHE A 56 -8.96 3.99 -24.16
N PHE A 57 -9.49 3.06 -24.95
CA PHE A 57 -9.35 1.63 -24.72
C PHE A 57 -8.38 1.04 -25.73
N ILE A 58 -7.23 0.58 -25.26
CA ILE A 58 -6.25 -0.14 -26.08
C ILE A 58 -6.67 -1.61 -26.17
N GLU A 59 -6.75 -2.16 -27.40
CA GLU A 59 -6.90 -3.59 -27.65
C GLU A 59 -5.54 -4.28 -27.41
N CYS A 60 -5.42 -5.05 -26.33
CA CYS A 60 -4.16 -5.65 -25.89
C CYS A 60 -4.06 -7.13 -26.31
N LEU A 61 -2.87 -7.72 -26.16
CA LEU A 61 -2.66 -9.17 -26.20
C LEU A 61 -2.05 -9.65 -24.88
N PRO A 62 -2.33 -10.89 -24.44
CA PRO A 62 -1.57 -11.53 -23.38
C PRO A 62 -0.09 -11.64 -23.73
N TRP A 63 0.76 -11.62 -22.72
CA TRP A 63 2.21 -11.68 -22.82
C TRP A 63 2.69 -12.91 -23.59
N ASP A 64 3.48 -12.66 -24.64
CA ASP A 64 4.09 -13.68 -25.49
C ASP A 64 5.63 -13.55 -25.57
N GLY A 65 6.24 -12.72 -24.71
CA GLY A 65 7.68 -12.49 -24.62
C GLY A 65 8.10 -11.06 -24.95
N ALA A 66 9.32 -10.68 -24.59
CA ALA A 66 9.81 -9.31 -24.71
C ALA A 66 9.85 -8.79 -26.16
N THR A 67 10.07 -9.68 -27.13
CA THR A 67 10.06 -9.37 -28.57
C THR A 67 8.77 -9.80 -29.27
N GLY A 68 7.77 -10.23 -28.49
CA GLY A 68 6.52 -10.77 -29.01
C GLY A 68 5.57 -9.70 -29.54
N GLN A 69 4.47 -10.15 -30.15
CA GLN A 69 3.46 -9.24 -30.71
C GLN A 69 2.74 -8.45 -29.64
N SER A 70 2.71 -8.96 -28.40
CA SER A 70 2.02 -8.31 -27.29
C SER A 70 2.67 -6.95 -26.97
N VAL A 71 4.00 -6.92 -26.85
CA VAL A 71 4.79 -5.70 -26.58
C VAL A 71 4.63 -4.67 -27.70
N GLN A 72 4.65 -5.12 -28.96
CA GLN A 72 4.46 -4.26 -30.12
C GLN A 72 3.05 -3.64 -30.15
N ALA A 73 2.03 -4.45 -29.86
CA ALA A 73 0.65 -3.98 -29.78
C ALA A 73 0.47 -2.94 -28.66
N LEU A 74 1.00 -3.21 -27.46
CA LEU A 74 0.90 -2.26 -26.35
C LEU A 74 1.63 -0.94 -26.65
N THR A 75 2.83 -1.02 -27.21
CA THR A 75 3.61 0.14 -27.66
C THR A 75 2.83 0.98 -28.67
N LYS A 76 2.29 0.34 -29.72
CA LYS A 76 1.45 1.00 -30.73
C LYS A 76 0.24 1.70 -30.10
N GLY A 77 -0.44 1.03 -29.17
CA GLY A 77 -1.62 1.56 -28.50
C GLY A 77 -1.34 2.78 -27.63
N LEU A 78 -0.27 2.73 -26.82
CA LEU A 78 0.15 3.85 -25.97
C LEU A 78 0.52 5.08 -26.80
N LYS A 79 1.36 4.89 -27.84
CA LYS A 79 1.70 5.96 -28.78
C LYS A 79 0.44 6.58 -29.40
N ARG A 80 -0.49 5.75 -29.85
CA ARG A 80 -1.74 6.22 -30.46
C ARG A 80 -2.61 7.02 -29.49
N CYS A 81 -2.65 6.66 -28.20
CA CYS A 81 -3.34 7.45 -27.18
C CYS A 81 -2.74 8.86 -27.04
N LEU A 82 -1.40 8.98 -27.04
CA LEU A 82 -0.71 10.27 -26.96
C LEU A 82 -0.96 11.13 -28.20
N ASP A 83 -0.87 10.54 -29.40
CA ASP A 83 -1.18 11.22 -30.65
C ASP A 83 -2.63 11.74 -30.69
N LEU A 84 -3.59 10.93 -30.21
CA LEU A 84 -4.99 11.33 -30.11
C LEU A 84 -5.20 12.47 -29.12
N CYS A 85 -4.44 12.55 -28.02
CA CYS A 85 -4.50 13.68 -27.10
C CYS A 85 -4.12 14.99 -27.80
N VAL A 86 -3.00 14.97 -28.54
CA VAL A 86 -2.52 16.13 -29.31
C VAL A 86 -3.53 16.52 -30.38
N GLN A 87 -4.02 15.55 -31.16
CA GLN A 87 -4.97 15.79 -32.25
C GLN A 87 -6.31 16.37 -31.76
N LYS A 88 -6.66 16.15 -30.50
CA LYS A 88 -7.91 16.62 -29.88
C LYS A 88 -7.74 17.85 -29.00
N GLY A 89 -6.55 18.41 -28.90
CA GLY A 89 -6.32 19.58 -28.05
C GLY A 89 -6.44 19.27 -26.55
N LEU A 90 -6.21 18.02 -26.12
CA LEU A 90 -6.28 17.66 -24.70
C LEU A 90 -4.99 18.11 -23.98
N SER A 91 -5.13 18.64 -22.76
CA SER A 91 -4.00 19.14 -21.96
C SER A 91 -3.43 18.12 -20.99
N SER A 92 -4.18 17.08 -20.65
CA SER A 92 -3.75 16.03 -19.72
C SER A 92 -4.25 14.65 -20.10
N VAL A 93 -3.46 13.63 -19.78
CA VAL A 93 -3.84 12.21 -19.92
C VAL A 93 -3.39 11.41 -18.70
N ALA A 94 -4.10 10.34 -18.36
CA ALA A 94 -3.74 9.42 -17.29
C ALA A 94 -3.60 7.99 -17.81
N PHE A 95 -2.44 7.37 -17.53
CA PHE A 95 -2.16 5.97 -17.86
C PHE A 95 -2.00 5.14 -16.58
N PRO A 96 -2.72 4.02 -16.42
CA PRO A 96 -2.27 2.98 -15.52
C PRO A 96 -1.06 2.25 -16.12
N VAL A 97 -0.34 1.46 -15.32
CA VAL A 97 0.61 0.47 -15.86
C VAL A 97 -0.19 -0.69 -16.46
N ILE A 98 -0.29 -0.73 -17.79
CA ILE A 98 -1.07 -1.72 -18.55
C ILE A 98 -0.19 -2.94 -18.84
N GLY A 99 -0.68 -4.15 -18.56
CA GLY A 99 0.03 -5.40 -18.86
C GLY A 99 0.13 -6.33 -17.65
N PRO A 100 0.57 -5.86 -16.48
CA PRO A 100 0.65 -6.71 -15.29
C PRO A 100 -0.73 -7.18 -14.84
N GLY A 101 -0.77 -8.36 -14.22
CA GLY A 101 -1.99 -8.95 -13.67
C GLY A 101 -2.47 -10.21 -14.41
N ILE A 102 -3.69 -10.63 -14.10
CA ILE A 102 -4.16 -12.01 -14.36
C ILE A 102 -4.32 -12.32 -15.85
N VAL A 103 -4.88 -11.37 -16.61
CA VAL A 103 -5.32 -11.64 -17.99
C VAL A 103 -4.22 -11.39 -19.00
N LEU A 104 -3.49 -10.28 -18.86
CA LEU A 104 -2.42 -9.89 -19.78
C LEU A 104 -1.07 -10.51 -19.40
N LYS A 105 -0.81 -10.82 -18.12
CA LYS A 105 0.35 -11.60 -17.64
C LYS A 105 1.74 -11.04 -18.02
N TYR A 106 1.86 -9.74 -18.26
CA TYR A 106 3.18 -9.15 -18.47
C TYR A 106 3.95 -9.23 -17.16
N PRO A 107 5.25 -9.58 -17.20
CA PRO A 107 6.12 -9.29 -16.08
C PRO A 107 6.21 -7.76 -15.89
N LEU A 108 6.36 -7.35 -14.63
CA LEU A 108 6.09 -5.97 -14.21
C LEU A 108 7.05 -4.98 -14.87
N ARG A 109 8.35 -5.31 -14.90
CA ARG A 109 9.40 -4.45 -15.46
C ARG A 109 9.17 -4.17 -16.93
N GLU A 110 8.81 -5.17 -17.71
CA GLU A 110 8.62 -5.07 -19.16
C GLU A 110 7.42 -4.18 -19.51
N ALA A 111 6.34 -4.26 -18.72
CA ALA A 111 5.20 -3.35 -18.90
C ALA A 111 5.56 -1.89 -18.55
N ILE A 112 6.38 -1.69 -17.52
CA ILE A 112 6.83 -0.34 -17.11
C ILE A 112 7.79 0.23 -18.14
N GLU A 113 8.71 -0.57 -18.66
CA GLU A 113 9.65 -0.17 -19.72
C GLU A 113 8.89 0.26 -20.96
N VAL A 114 7.89 -0.52 -21.41
CA VAL A 114 7.03 -0.14 -22.54
C VAL A 114 6.31 1.19 -22.29
N LEU A 115 5.74 1.40 -21.10
CA LEU A 115 5.07 2.66 -20.77
C LEU A 115 6.02 3.86 -20.77
N THR A 116 7.14 3.73 -20.04
CA THR A 116 8.08 4.83 -19.81
C THR A 116 8.85 5.20 -21.08
N GLU A 117 9.19 4.22 -21.92
CA GLU A 117 9.81 4.46 -23.23
C GLU A 117 8.85 5.20 -24.19
N ASN A 118 7.56 4.85 -24.20
CA ASN A 118 6.57 5.59 -25.00
C ASN A 118 6.43 7.05 -24.55
N ILE A 119 6.41 7.29 -23.23
CA ILE A 119 6.37 8.64 -22.66
C ILE A 119 7.64 9.43 -23.05
N ARG A 120 8.82 8.80 -22.94
CA ARG A 120 10.09 9.40 -23.31
C ARG A 120 10.14 9.79 -24.78
N GLN A 121 9.78 8.87 -25.68
CA GLN A 121 9.75 9.11 -27.12
C GLN A 121 8.78 10.25 -27.48
N PHE A 122 7.62 10.29 -26.84
CA PHE A 122 6.70 11.41 -27.00
C PHE A 122 7.29 12.74 -26.50
N GLY A 123 7.95 12.74 -25.33
CA GLY A 123 8.63 13.92 -24.79
C GLY A 123 9.72 14.47 -25.71
N LEU A 124 10.44 13.60 -26.43
CA LEU A 124 11.45 13.97 -27.42
C LEU A 124 10.88 14.45 -28.76
N SER A 125 9.60 14.17 -29.03
CA SER A 125 8.97 14.58 -30.29
C SER A 125 8.75 16.10 -30.35
N THR A 126 8.87 16.68 -31.55
CA THR A 126 8.66 18.12 -31.81
C THR A 126 7.18 18.52 -31.81
N SER A 127 6.25 17.56 -31.78
CA SER A 127 4.80 17.76 -31.88
C SER A 127 4.08 17.54 -30.54
N ARG A 128 4.50 18.26 -29.49
CA ARG A 128 3.88 18.14 -28.15
C ARG A 128 2.45 18.70 -28.09
N GLY A 129 2.10 19.57 -29.04
CA GLY A 129 0.78 20.17 -29.16
C GLY A 129 0.28 20.77 -27.84
N SER A 130 -0.95 20.44 -27.47
CA SER A 130 -1.61 20.91 -26.24
C SER A 130 -1.31 20.07 -24.99
N LEU A 131 -0.76 18.86 -25.14
CA LEU A 131 -0.63 17.91 -24.03
C LEU A 131 0.55 18.29 -23.13
N SER A 132 0.25 18.92 -21.99
CA SER A 132 1.25 19.38 -21.02
C SER A 132 1.50 18.39 -19.89
N THR A 133 0.54 17.51 -19.59
CA THR A 133 0.56 16.70 -18.36
C THR A 133 0.25 15.22 -18.62
N ILE A 134 1.14 14.33 -18.21
CA ILE A 134 0.93 12.87 -18.26
C ILE A 134 0.95 12.34 -16.82
N HIS A 135 -0.15 11.75 -16.37
CA HIS A 135 -0.25 11.11 -15.07
C HIS A 135 -0.04 9.60 -15.20
N VAL A 136 0.93 9.03 -14.48
CA VAL A 136 1.04 7.58 -14.32
C VAL A 136 0.35 7.18 -13.01
N VAL A 137 -0.69 6.35 -13.10
CA VAL A 137 -1.59 6.04 -11.98
C VAL A 137 -1.25 4.67 -11.40
N ILE A 138 -0.86 4.65 -10.14
CA ILE A 138 -0.54 3.44 -9.37
C ILE A 138 -1.46 3.40 -8.15
N LYS A 139 -2.17 2.28 -7.94
CA LYS A 139 -3.10 2.11 -6.81
C LYS A 139 -2.34 1.53 -5.60
N PRO A 140 -2.32 2.23 -4.44
CA PRO A 140 -1.77 1.68 -3.21
C PRO A 140 -2.45 0.37 -2.77
N GLY A 141 -1.69 -0.55 -2.18
CA GLY A 141 -2.20 -1.83 -1.68
C GLY A 141 -2.49 -2.88 -2.75
N TYR A 142 -2.20 -2.62 -4.04
CA TYR A 142 -2.15 -3.67 -5.05
C TYR A 142 -0.80 -4.42 -4.96
N PRO A 143 -0.75 -5.74 -5.24
CA PRO A 143 0.52 -6.47 -5.27
C PRO A 143 1.54 -5.75 -6.15
N ASN A 144 2.76 -5.59 -5.63
CA ASN A 144 3.88 -4.92 -6.29
C ASN A 144 3.64 -3.43 -6.62
N SER A 145 2.67 -2.75 -5.98
CA SER A 145 2.44 -1.31 -6.20
C SER A 145 3.65 -0.45 -5.80
N GLU A 146 4.38 -0.84 -4.75
CA GLU A 146 5.64 -0.21 -4.35
C GLU A 146 6.74 -0.42 -5.39
N GLU A 147 6.98 -1.67 -5.80
CA GLU A 147 7.96 -2.00 -6.84
C GLU A 147 7.65 -1.26 -8.16
N CYS A 148 6.36 -1.23 -8.53
CA CYS A 148 5.86 -0.51 -9.69
C CYS A 148 6.15 1.00 -9.61
N TYR A 149 5.96 1.60 -8.43
CA TYR A 149 6.28 3.01 -8.20
C TYR A 149 7.77 3.29 -8.41
N HIS A 150 8.65 2.54 -7.74
CA HIS A 150 10.09 2.76 -7.82
C HIS A 150 10.63 2.54 -9.22
N GLU A 151 10.16 1.50 -9.91
CA GLU A 151 10.61 1.18 -11.25
C GLU A 151 10.14 2.24 -12.27
N VAL A 152 8.89 2.70 -12.20
CA VAL A 152 8.40 3.82 -13.03
C VAL A 152 9.22 5.08 -12.76
N TYR A 153 9.44 5.40 -11.48
CA TYR A 153 10.23 6.56 -11.07
C TYR A 153 11.65 6.50 -11.65
N ARG A 154 12.34 5.38 -11.44
CA ARG A 154 13.71 5.18 -11.91
C ARG A 154 13.79 5.30 -13.43
N CYS A 155 12.89 4.63 -14.17
CA CYS A 155 12.90 4.64 -15.63
C CYS A 155 12.60 6.01 -16.21
N LEU A 156 11.70 6.81 -15.62
CA LEU A 156 11.44 8.16 -16.10
C LEU A 156 12.55 9.13 -15.71
N SER A 157 13.07 9.05 -14.48
CA SER A 157 14.11 9.95 -13.97
C SER A 157 15.45 9.76 -14.69
N SER A 158 15.84 8.51 -14.97
CA SER A 158 17.10 8.21 -15.67
C SER A 158 17.12 8.67 -17.13
N ASN A 159 15.94 8.81 -17.74
CA ASN A 159 15.80 8.93 -19.19
C ASN A 159 15.28 10.31 -19.67
N MET A 160 14.91 11.21 -18.76
CA MET A 160 14.28 12.52 -19.05
C MET A 160 15.20 13.70 -18.67
N ASN A 161 16.42 13.74 -19.22
CA ASN A 161 17.41 14.79 -18.91
C ASN A 161 17.28 16.07 -19.79
N GLN A 162 16.27 16.18 -20.66
CA GLN A 162 16.08 17.32 -21.56
C GLN A 162 14.76 18.06 -21.31
N GLY A 163 14.77 19.03 -20.41
CA GLY A 163 13.78 20.12 -20.33
C GLY A 163 12.36 19.77 -19.88
N GLY A 164 12.05 18.51 -19.55
CA GLY A 164 10.79 18.10 -18.92
C GLY A 164 10.98 17.89 -17.43
N GLN A 165 10.26 18.64 -16.59
CA GLN A 165 10.30 18.43 -15.14
C GLN A 165 9.40 17.23 -14.81
N VAL A 166 9.99 16.10 -14.42
CA VAL A 166 9.22 14.95 -13.96
C VAL A 166 8.73 15.26 -12.54
N ILE A 167 7.48 15.69 -12.42
CA ILE A 167 6.85 16.01 -11.13
C ILE A 167 5.96 14.81 -10.74
N PHE A 168 6.47 13.95 -9.86
CA PHE A 168 5.68 12.87 -9.29
C PHE A 168 4.81 13.38 -8.14
N ARG A 169 3.49 13.21 -8.27
CA ARG A 169 2.51 13.55 -7.22
C ARG A 169 1.51 12.42 -7.11
N SER A 170 1.19 12.03 -5.88
CA SER A 170 0.08 11.13 -5.62
C SER A 170 -1.24 11.82 -5.96
N LEU A 171 -2.19 11.07 -6.54
CA LEU A 171 -3.56 11.53 -6.78
C LEU A 171 -4.40 11.56 -5.48
N THR A 172 -3.88 10.98 -4.40
CA THR A 172 -4.34 11.21 -3.02
C THR A 172 -3.30 12.06 -2.29
N SER A 173 -3.71 12.96 -1.39
CA SER A 173 -2.80 13.84 -0.64
C SER A 173 -1.83 13.11 0.31
N ASP A 174 -1.93 11.79 0.38
CA ASP A 174 -1.33 10.97 1.42
C ASP A 174 0.18 10.81 1.22
N LEU A 175 0.68 10.81 -0.01
CA LEU A 175 2.14 10.77 -0.32
C LEU A 175 2.74 12.15 -0.66
N ASN A 176 2.01 13.24 -0.43
CA ASN A 176 2.60 14.56 -0.57
C ASN A 176 3.61 14.78 0.55
N ASP A 177 4.78 15.31 0.18
CA ASP A 177 5.79 15.79 1.11
C ASP A 177 5.16 16.77 2.10
N VAL A 178 5.56 16.66 3.36
CA VAL A 178 5.14 17.59 4.40
C VAL A 178 6.34 18.43 4.78
N THR A 179 6.15 19.74 4.84
CA THR A 179 7.17 20.68 5.31
C THR A 179 6.65 21.36 6.57
N MET A 180 7.49 21.46 7.58
CA MET A 180 7.17 22.10 8.86
C MET A 180 8.37 22.91 9.33
N THR A 181 8.13 23.85 10.24
CA THR A 181 9.20 24.62 10.90
C THR A 181 9.33 24.11 12.32
N VAL A 182 10.52 23.62 12.68
CA VAL A 182 10.86 23.12 14.02
C VAL A 182 11.62 24.20 14.81
N GLY A 183 12.13 23.86 15.99
CA GLY A 183 12.87 24.78 16.86
C GLY A 183 13.99 25.53 16.12
N GLY A 184 14.27 26.78 16.52
CA GLY A 184 15.29 27.60 15.89
C GLY A 184 14.97 28.10 14.47
N GLY A 185 13.75 27.86 13.96
CA GLY A 185 13.36 28.27 12.60
C GLY A 185 13.82 27.32 11.49
N VAL A 186 14.32 26.15 11.87
CA VAL A 186 14.81 25.11 10.95
C VAL A 186 13.63 24.48 10.21
N LYS A 187 13.79 24.25 8.91
CA LYS A 187 12.78 23.63 8.06
C LYS A 187 12.96 22.12 8.05
N LEU A 188 11.97 21.38 8.54
CA LEU A 188 11.90 19.93 8.46
C LEU A 188 11.00 19.52 7.28
N GLN A 189 11.48 18.65 6.41
CA GLN A 189 10.73 18.10 5.28
C GLN A 189 10.66 16.58 5.40
N VAL A 190 9.46 16.00 5.40
CA VAL A 190 9.24 14.57 5.27
C VAL A 190 8.93 14.28 3.80
N VAL A 191 9.83 13.55 3.15
CA VAL A 191 9.86 13.36 1.70
C VAL A 191 9.70 11.89 1.35
N PHE A 192 8.74 11.58 0.46
CA PHE A 192 8.62 10.24 -0.10
C PHE A 192 9.55 10.13 -1.32
N GLY A 193 10.68 9.44 -1.16
CA GLY A 193 11.72 9.45 -2.18
C GLY A 193 12.90 8.54 -1.86
N ASP A 194 13.81 8.46 -2.81
CA ASP A 194 15.05 7.70 -2.72
C ASP A 194 16.21 8.65 -2.41
N ILE A 195 16.88 8.40 -1.28
CA ILE A 195 17.97 9.22 -0.75
C ILE A 195 19.16 9.32 -1.70
N THR A 196 19.31 8.38 -2.64
CA THR A 196 20.35 8.43 -3.68
C THR A 196 20.20 9.60 -4.65
N ASN A 197 19.02 10.24 -4.71
CA ASN A 197 18.74 11.39 -5.56
C ASN A 197 18.86 12.74 -4.82
N GLU A 198 19.20 12.74 -3.54
CA GLU A 198 19.30 13.96 -2.74
C GLU A 198 20.59 14.73 -3.03
N THR A 199 20.50 16.05 -2.92
CA THR A 199 21.61 16.99 -3.18
C THR A 199 21.83 17.93 -2.00
N THR A 200 21.50 17.50 -0.79
CA THR A 200 21.79 18.25 0.44
C THR A 200 23.29 18.25 0.73
N ASP A 201 23.76 19.19 1.54
CA ASP A 201 25.18 19.31 1.87
C ASP A 201 25.69 18.04 2.57
N VAL A 202 24.85 17.43 3.41
CA VAL A 202 25.14 16.17 4.10
C VAL A 202 24.12 15.08 3.76
N ILE A 203 24.61 13.87 3.51
CA ILE A 203 23.80 12.65 3.38
C ILE A 203 24.08 11.71 4.55
N VAL A 204 23.05 11.27 5.26
CA VAL A 204 23.21 10.28 6.33
C VAL A 204 23.10 8.87 5.74
N ASN A 205 24.14 8.09 5.99
CA ASN A 205 24.21 6.68 5.65
C ASN A 205 24.05 5.80 6.91
N THR A 206 23.18 4.80 6.84
CA THR A 206 22.99 3.83 7.94
C THR A 206 23.72 2.51 7.66
N THR A 207 24.67 2.15 8.52
CA THR A 207 25.59 1.03 8.32
C THR A 207 25.85 0.26 9.62
N ASP A 208 26.25 -1.01 9.52
CA ASP A 208 26.77 -1.79 10.66
C ASP A 208 28.31 -1.74 10.75
N PHE A 209 28.97 -1.05 9.81
CA PHE A 209 30.43 -0.98 9.62
C PHE A 209 31.12 -2.33 9.42
N VAL A 210 30.37 -3.44 9.26
CA VAL A 210 30.90 -4.80 9.15
C VAL A 210 30.47 -5.46 7.83
N ASN A 211 29.17 -5.52 7.55
CA ASN A 211 28.59 -6.23 6.40
C ASN A 211 27.73 -5.30 5.52
N PHE A 212 28.29 -4.14 5.19
CA PHE A 212 27.55 -3.04 4.55
C PHE A 212 27.45 -3.11 3.01
N GLN A 213 27.99 -4.15 2.37
CA GLN A 213 28.00 -4.29 0.90
C GLN A 213 26.85 -5.14 0.32
N ASN A 214 26.05 -5.80 1.16
CA ASN A 214 25.13 -6.83 0.70
C ASN A 214 23.75 -6.28 0.29
N ASP A 215 23.16 -5.36 1.06
CA ASP A 215 21.80 -4.84 0.84
C ASP A 215 21.52 -3.54 1.63
N GLY A 216 20.45 -2.82 1.27
CA GLY A 216 19.92 -1.66 2.00
C GLY A 216 20.56 -0.31 1.66
N VAL A 217 20.13 0.74 2.38
CA VAL A 217 20.47 2.15 2.13
C VAL A 217 21.98 2.40 2.01
N CYS A 218 22.82 1.70 2.79
CA CYS A 218 24.27 1.84 2.69
C CYS A 218 24.83 1.40 1.36
N LYS A 219 24.37 0.26 0.83
CA LYS A 219 24.79 -0.23 -0.48
C LYS A 219 24.39 0.75 -1.57
N ASP A 220 23.19 1.30 -1.50
CA ASP A 220 22.67 2.25 -2.49
C ASP A 220 23.48 3.55 -2.47
N ILE A 221 23.77 4.10 -1.28
CA ILE A 221 24.63 5.28 -1.12
C ILE A 221 26.06 5.01 -1.61
N LEU A 222 26.66 3.88 -1.25
CA LEU A 222 28.02 3.53 -1.69
C LEU A 222 28.11 3.27 -3.19
N THR A 223 27.03 2.80 -3.81
CA THR A 223 26.96 2.63 -5.27
C THR A 223 27.09 3.97 -5.99
N VAL A 224 26.51 5.04 -5.43
CA VAL A 224 26.60 6.40 -5.98
C VAL A 224 27.89 7.10 -5.56
N ALA A 225 28.30 6.98 -4.29
CA ALA A 225 29.48 7.64 -3.74
C ALA A 225 30.79 7.07 -4.31
N GLY A 226 30.80 5.80 -4.71
CA GLY A 226 31.94 5.13 -5.32
C GLY A 226 32.84 4.38 -4.33
N PRO A 227 33.86 3.68 -4.84
CA PRO A 227 34.67 2.74 -4.07
C PRO A 227 35.58 3.42 -3.03
N GLU A 228 35.89 4.70 -3.19
CA GLU A 228 36.74 5.48 -2.27
C GLU A 228 36.10 5.59 -0.89
N VAL A 229 34.81 5.98 -0.85
CA VAL A 229 34.02 6.07 0.39
C VAL A 229 33.84 4.69 1.04
N ALA A 230 33.66 3.64 0.23
CA ALA A 230 33.58 2.27 0.74
C ALA A 230 34.90 1.81 1.40
N ALA A 231 36.05 2.27 0.90
CA ALA A 231 37.37 1.97 1.47
C ALA A 231 37.59 2.73 2.79
N GLU A 232 37.22 4.02 2.86
CA GLU A 232 37.23 4.81 4.09
C GLU A 232 36.35 4.16 5.17
N LEU A 233 35.13 3.74 4.80
CA LEU A 233 34.21 3.08 5.72
C LEU A 233 34.74 1.74 6.24
N LYS A 234 35.47 0.98 5.41
CA LYS A 234 36.10 -0.30 5.80
C LYS A 234 37.30 -0.10 6.74
N ALA A 235 38.01 1.01 6.61
CA ALA A 235 39.14 1.36 7.47
C ALA A 235 38.72 2.02 8.78
N ALA A 236 37.46 2.46 8.89
CA ALA A 236 36.94 3.20 10.02
C ALA A 236 36.94 2.36 11.32
N LYS A 237 37.39 2.99 12.41
CA LYS A 237 37.24 2.48 13.78
C LYS A 237 36.35 3.44 14.54
N VAL A 238 35.07 3.13 14.61
CA VAL A 238 34.02 4.01 15.13
C VAL A 238 33.54 3.45 16.47
N ASN A 239 33.50 4.26 17.52
CA ASN A 239 32.95 3.84 18.81
C ASN A 239 31.41 3.80 18.73
N GLN A 240 30.79 3.21 19.75
CA GLN A 240 29.33 3.06 19.78
C GLN A 240 28.63 4.42 19.80
N GLY A 241 27.69 4.63 18.88
CA GLY A 241 26.88 5.85 18.82
C GLY A 241 27.57 7.05 18.18
N GLU A 242 28.76 6.90 17.59
CA GLU A 242 29.44 8.02 16.94
C GLU A 242 28.98 8.23 15.49
N VAL A 243 28.96 9.50 15.08
CA VAL A 243 28.79 9.91 13.69
C VAL A 243 30.16 9.93 13.01
N PHE A 244 30.36 9.05 12.03
CA PHE A 244 31.60 8.99 11.26
C PHE A 244 31.44 9.73 9.93
N ALA A 245 32.17 10.82 9.72
CA ALA A 245 32.09 11.63 8.51
C ALA A 245 33.16 11.24 7.49
N THR A 246 32.76 11.13 6.22
CA THR A 246 33.65 10.93 5.07
C THR A 246 33.40 11.99 4.00
N LYS A 247 34.31 12.08 3.02
CA LYS A 247 34.03 12.83 1.79
C LYS A 247 32.92 12.15 0.99
N SER A 248 32.24 12.91 0.14
CA SER A 248 31.11 12.42 -0.67
C SER A 248 31.49 11.52 -1.85
N GLY A 249 32.77 11.50 -2.25
CA GLY A 249 33.20 10.79 -3.46
C GLY A 249 32.51 11.34 -4.70
N SER A 250 31.77 10.49 -5.41
CA SER A 250 30.93 10.88 -6.56
C SER A 250 29.50 11.27 -6.19
N PHE A 251 29.13 11.21 -4.92
CA PHE A 251 27.79 11.61 -4.46
C PHE A 251 27.63 13.14 -4.53
N PRO A 252 26.51 13.69 -5.03
CA PRO A 252 26.29 15.14 -5.16
C PRO A 252 25.99 15.84 -3.83
N CYS A 253 26.86 15.65 -2.83
CA CYS A 253 26.83 16.31 -1.52
C CYS A 253 28.26 16.74 -1.10
N GLU A 254 28.39 17.47 0.01
CA GLU A 254 29.69 17.87 0.55
C GLU A 254 30.30 16.79 1.46
N ALA A 255 29.46 16.10 2.23
CA ALA A 255 29.90 15.03 3.13
C ALA A 255 28.86 13.91 3.29
N ILE A 256 29.33 12.72 3.69
CA ILE A 256 28.48 11.59 4.06
C ILE A 256 28.71 11.25 5.54
N PHE A 257 27.64 11.22 6.32
CA PHE A 257 27.67 10.87 7.74
C PHE A 257 27.20 9.44 7.93
N HIS A 258 28.10 8.57 8.34
CA HIS A 258 27.83 7.16 8.58
C HIS A 258 27.48 6.91 10.04
N VAL A 259 26.32 6.29 10.27
CA VAL A 259 25.78 6.01 11.61
C VAL A 259 25.28 4.59 11.74
N CYS A 260 25.30 4.06 12.98
CA CYS A 260 24.82 2.73 13.31
C CYS A 260 23.78 2.76 14.44
N GLY A 261 22.51 2.64 14.09
CA GLY A 261 21.41 2.72 15.07
C GLY A 261 21.18 1.45 15.91
N LYS A 262 21.85 0.33 15.59
CA LYS A 262 21.81 -0.96 16.34
C LYS A 262 20.43 -1.47 16.79
N ARG A 263 19.35 -1.06 16.11
CA ARG A 263 17.97 -1.40 16.45
C ARG A 263 17.53 -0.88 17.84
N ASP A 264 18.09 0.23 18.30
CA ASP A 264 17.79 0.84 19.58
C ASP A 264 17.21 2.25 19.38
N ALA A 265 15.97 2.47 19.82
CA ALA A 265 15.27 3.73 19.65
C ALA A 265 15.93 4.90 20.41
N VAL A 266 16.48 4.65 21.60
CA VAL A 266 17.15 5.69 22.40
C VAL A 266 18.47 6.09 21.73
N LEU A 267 19.20 5.11 21.20
CA LEU A 267 20.41 5.39 20.42
C LEU A 267 20.10 6.15 19.14
N ILE A 268 19.01 5.83 18.44
CA ILE A 268 18.58 6.54 17.22
C ILE A 268 18.24 8.00 17.55
N GLU A 269 17.51 8.25 18.63
CA GLU A 269 17.20 9.61 19.10
C GLU A 269 18.49 10.40 19.36
N GLN A 270 19.46 9.82 20.08
CA GLN A 270 20.77 10.44 20.34
C GLN A 270 21.56 10.68 19.05
N LEU A 271 21.62 9.70 18.15
CA LEU A 271 22.34 9.82 16.87
C LEU A 271 21.80 10.97 16.02
N VAL A 272 20.48 11.20 16.03
CA VAL A 272 19.89 12.31 15.29
C VAL A 272 20.28 13.65 15.90
N CYS A 273 20.36 13.75 17.23
CA CYS A 273 20.93 14.93 17.88
C CYS A 273 22.37 15.16 17.44
N ASP A 274 23.21 14.13 17.52
CA ASP A 274 24.64 14.22 17.17
C ASP A 274 24.84 14.58 15.69
N ILE A 275 24.00 14.06 14.78
CA ILE A 275 24.01 14.42 13.35
C ILE A 275 23.74 15.92 13.19
N ILE A 276 22.67 16.43 13.80
CA ILE A 276 22.22 17.83 13.65
C ILE A 276 23.27 18.79 14.22
N GLU A 277 23.77 18.51 15.42
CA GLU A 277 24.82 19.31 16.07
C GLU A 277 26.13 19.27 15.27
N THR A 278 26.47 18.12 14.70
CA THR A 278 27.66 17.98 13.87
C THR A 278 27.51 18.74 12.56
N CYS A 279 26.32 18.73 11.94
CA CYS A 279 26.05 19.53 10.75
C CYS A 279 26.24 21.02 11.02
N ASP A 280 25.66 21.52 12.12
CA ASP A 280 25.75 22.93 12.48
C ASP A 280 27.19 23.35 12.81
N ARG A 281 27.92 22.52 13.58
CA ARG A 281 29.32 22.77 13.94
C ARG A 281 30.25 22.85 12.74
N PHE A 282 30.00 22.05 11.70
CA PHE A 282 30.79 22.08 10.46
C PHE A 282 30.30 23.10 9.42
N GLY A 283 29.22 23.84 9.72
CA GLY A 283 28.72 24.91 8.86
C GLY A 283 27.85 24.44 7.69
N TYR A 284 27.34 23.21 7.73
CA TYR A 284 26.44 22.68 6.71
C TYR A 284 25.02 23.25 6.90
N LYS A 285 24.35 23.57 5.79
CA LYS A 285 23.02 24.20 5.77
C LYS A 285 21.90 23.18 5.59
N SER A 286 22.19 22.02 5.00
CA SER A 286 21.18 20.99 4.75
C SER A 286 21.64 19.55 4.99
N VAL A 287 20.74 18.71 5.51
CA VAL A 287 21.00 17.28 5.73
C VAL A 287 19.81 16.41 5.30
N ALA A 288 20.09 15.29 4.61
CA ALA A 288 19.11 14.23 4.32
C ALA A 288 19.33 13.01 5.20
N ILE A 289 18.28 12.58 5.91
CA ILE A 289 18.29 11.50 6.89
C ILE A 289 17.32 10.38 6.44
N PRO A 290 17.78 9.13 6.27
CA PRO A 290 16.91 7.99 5.97
C PRO A 290 16.24 7.47 7.26
N ALA A 291 15.28 6.55 7.12
CA ALA A 291 14.72 5.84 8.29
C ALA A 291 15.73 4.83 8.88
N ILE A 292 16.52 5.31 9.86
CA ILE A 292 17.57 4.54 10.53
C ILE A 292 16.96 3.28 11.18
N CYS A 293 17.39 2.09 10.74
CA CYS A 293 16.89 0.77 11.19
C CYS A 293 15.44 0.37 10.82
N ALA A 294 14.64 1.17 10.09
CA ALA A 294 13.28 0.79 9.66
C ALA A 294 13.24 -0.15 8.43
N GLY A 295 14.40 -0.44 7.84
CA GLY A 295 14.58 -1.34 6.70
C GLY A 295 15.13 -2.71 7.10
N ALA A 296 16.34 -3.05 6.66
CA ALA A 296 17.05 -4.27 7.06
C ALA A 296 17.34 -4.36 8.58
N GLY A 297 17.24 -3.23 9.29
CA GLY A 297 17.25 -3.17 10.75
C GLY A 297 16.00 -3.80 11.40
N GLY A 298 14.89 -3.96 10.68
CA GLY A 298 13.71 -4.68 11.17
C GLY A 298 12.99 -4.04 12.36
N MET A 299 13.26 -2.78 12.68
CA MET A 299 12.48 -2.05 13.68
C MET A 299 11.13 -1.63 13.11
N ASP A 300 10.14 -1.52 14.00
CA ASP A 300 8.83 -0.98 13.68
C ASP A 300 8.94 0.47 13.16
N PRO A 301 8.31 0.82 12.02
CA PRO A 301 8.41 2.15 11.45
C PRO A 301 7.91 3.28 12.37
N GLY A 302 6.87 3.05 13.18
CA GLY A 302 6.35 4.05 14.12
C GLY A 302 7.34 4.32 15.25
N VAL A 303 7.98 3.28 15.79
CA VAL A 303 9.04 3.42 16.79
C VAL A 303 10.23 4.21 16.25
N VAL A 304 10.65 3.94 15.01
CA VAL A 304 11.76 4.67 14.37
C VAL A 304 11.36 6.12 14.06
N ALA A 305 10.13 6.35 13.57
CA ALA A 305 9.59 7.69 13.32
C ALA A 305 9.64 8.54 14.59
N SER A 306 9.11 8.00 15.69
CA SER A 306 9.08 8.69 16.98
C SER A 306 10.49 9.01 17.50
N ALA A 307 11.43 8.05 17.41
CA ALA A 307 12.82 8.26 17.83
C ALA A 307 13.53 9.36 17.02
N ILE A 308 13.42 9.33 15.68
CA ILE A 308 14.07 10.32 14.82
C ILE A 308 13.46 11.71 15.04
N LEU A 309 12.12 11.81 15.08
CA LEU A 309 11.45 13.10 15.23
C LEU A 309 11.68 13.71 16.62
N ARG A 310 11.75 12.89 17.68
CA ARG A 310 12.18 13.34 19.00
C ARG A 310 13.62 13.85 19.02
N GLY A 311 14.53 13.17 18.32
CA GLY A 311 15.91 13.64 18.16
C GLY A 311 15.97 14.99 17.45
N VAL A 312 15.21 15.17 16.36
CA VAL A 312 15.09 16.47 15.67
C VAL A 312 14.54 17.54 16.61
N ASN A 313 13.45 17.25 17.33
CA ASN A 313 12.83 18.21 18.25
C ASN A 313 13.79 18.62 19.38
N THR A 314 14.52 17.65 19.94
CA THR A 314 15.49 17.88 21.01
C THR A 314 16.63 18.76 20.51
N ALA A 315 17.31 18.38 19.43
CA ALA A 315 18.44 19.13 18.88
C ALA A 315 18.08 20.57 18.50
N THR A 316 16.89 20.76 17.92
CA THR A 316 16.43 22.08 17.45
C THR A 316 15.85 22.96 18.57
N SER A 317 15.53 22.38 19.74
CA SER A 317 15.01 23.10 20.90
C SER A 317 16.08 23.39 21.96
N SER A 318 17.14 22.58 22.04
CA SER A 318 18.16 22.68 23.11
C SER A 318 19.16 23.82 22.91
N ALA A 319 19.49 24.18 21.67
CA ALA A 319 20.41 25.28 21.36
C ALA A 319 20.05 25.95 20.03
N PRO A 320 20.32 27.26 19.86
CA PRO A 320 20.17 27.92 18.57
C PRO A 320 21.20 27.35 17.57
N LEU A 321 20.71 26.82 16.44
CA LEU A 321 21.54 26.43 15.31
C LEU A 321 21.93 27.68 14.51
N PHE A 322 23.18 27.78 14.08
CA PHE A 322 23.71 28.96 13.38
C PHE A 322 23.76 28.79 11.86
N TYR A 323 23.90 27.57 11.37
CA TYR A 323 24.13 27.24 9.97
C TYR A 323 23.07 26.30 9.40
N LEU A 324 22.66 25.27 10.14
CA LEU A 324 21.73 24.26 9.62
C LEU A 324 20.31 24.84 9.52
N THR A 325 19.79 24.93 8.29
CA THR A 325 18.46 25.50 8.01
C THR A 325 17.46 24.46 7.51
N ASP A 326 17.92 23.36 6.91
CA ASP A 326 17.05 22.39 6.22
C ASP A 326 17.37 20.94 6.63
N ILE A 327 16.38 20.24 7.18
CA ILE A 327 16.44 18.81 7.50
C ILE A 327 15.43 18.08 6.60
N ARG A 328 15.87 17.06 5.86
CA ARG A 328 15.01 16.24 4.99
C ARG A 328 15.00 14.80 5.48
N LEU A 329 13.84 14.27 5.87
CA LEU A 329 13.64 12.85 6.15
C LEU A 329 13.20 12.16 4.86
N VAL A 330 14.06 11.30 4.31
CA VAL A 330 13.86 10.73 2.96
C VAL A 330 13.51 9.25 3.07
N LEU A 331 12.28 8.93 2.66
CA LEU A 331 11.63 7.67 3.00
C LEU A 331 11.18 6.95 1.72
N ILE A 332 11.78 5.80 1.44
CA ILE A 332 11.56 5.05 0.20
C ILE A 332 10.35 4.10 0.28
N LYS A 333 9.93 3.70 1.50
CA LYS A 333 8.79 2.78 1.68
C LYS A 333 7.51 3.54 2.01
N ILE A 334 6.40 3.20 1.33
CA ILE A 334 5.11 3.88 1.49
C ILE A 334 4.62 3.82 2.94
N ASN A 335 4.65 2.64 3.55
CA ASN A 335 4.22 2.47 4.94
C ASN A 335 5.11 3.27 5.91
N VAL A 336 6.43 3.25 5.74
CA VAL A 336 7.36 4.04 6.57
C VAL A 336 7.11 5.54 6.39
N PHE A 337 6.90 6.00 5.15
CA PHE A 337 6.58 7.39 4.88
C PHE A 337 5.28 7.85 5.56
N LEU A 338 4.23 7.05 5.47
CA LEU A 338 2.94 7.41 6.07
C LEU A 338 3.04 7.52 7.60
N GLU A 339 3.75 6.60 8.25
CA GLU A 339 3.99 6.63 9.71
C GLU A 339 4.81 7.87 10.12
N PHE A 340 5.90 8.17 9.43
CA PHE A 340 6.69 9.38 9.69
C PHE A 340 5.90 10.66 9.43
N LYS A 341 5.07 10.67 8.39
CA LYS A 341 4.23 11.81 8.07
C LYS A 341 3.19 12.05 9.16
N GLU A 342 2.55 10.99 9.64
CA GLU A 342 1.60 11.05 10.74
C GLU A 342 2.28 11.54 12.03
N GLU A 343 3.35 10.90 12.46
CA GLU A 343 4.10 11.26 13.67
C GLU A 343 4.65 12.69 13.60
N ALA A 344 5.21 13.12 12.45
CA ALA A 344 5.73 14.48 12.29
C ALA A 344 4.62 15.53 12.33
N THR A 345 3.46 15.22 11.77
CA THR A 345 2.29 16.12 11.81
C THR A 345 1.71 16.21 13.22
N GLN A 346 1.75 15.13 14.00
CA GLN A 346 1.35 15.12 15.41
C GLN A 346 2.35 15.89 16.29
N MET A 347 3.66 15.71 16.06
CA MET A 347 4.72 16.28 16.90
C MET A 347 4.98 17.77 16.63
N PHE A 348 4.85 18.22 15.39
CA PHE A 348 5.14 19.59 14.98
C PHE A 348 3.90 20.29 14.40
N SER A 349 3.22 21.09 15.22
CA SER A 349 1.91 21.70 14.92
C SER A 349 1.90 22.76 13.79
N THR A 350 3.05 23.10 13.19
CA THR A 350 3.23 24.11 12.13
C THR A 350 3.49 23.49 10.75
N ALA A 351 2.91 22.33 10.47
CA ALA A 351 3.04 21.67 9.17
C ALA A 351 2.31 22.43 8.04
N VAL A 352 3.08 23.10 7.18
CA VAL A 352 2.59 23.67 5.92
C VAL A 352 2.67 22.57 4.85
N VAL A 353 1.53 21.97 4.52
CA VAL A 353 1.44 21.13 3.32
C VAL A 353 1.63 22.04 2.11
N ASN A 354 2.79 21.95 1.44
CA ASN A 354 3.09 22.75 0.25
C ASN A 354 2.02 22.51 -0.85
N ARG A 355 1.04 23.42 -0.95
CA ARG A 355 0.14 23.54 -2.10
C ARG A 355 0.75 24.53 -3.08
N VAL A 356 1.29 24.03 -4.18
CA VAL A 356 1.57 24.88 -5.34
C VAL A 356 0.23 25.23 -6.01
N THR A 357 -0.09 26.52 -6.04
CA THR A 357 -1.34 27.10 -6.54
C THR A 357 -1.52 26.83 -8.03
N VAL A 358 -2.68 26.28 -8.41
CA VAL A 358 -3.16 26.22 -9.81
C VAL A 358 -4.25 27.29 -9.96
N PRO A 359 -4.33 28.04 -11.08
CA PRO A 359 -5.43 28.96 -11.34
C PRO A 359 -6.77 28.22 -11.32
N GLN A 360 -7.73 28.73 -10.54
CA GLN A 360 -9.07 28.16 -10.38
C GLN A 360 -9.88 28.25 -11.68
N LEU A 361 -10.65 27.19 -11.97
CA LEU A 361 -11.84 27.21 -12.81
C LEU A 361 -13.03 26.61 -12.01
N PRO A 362 -14.28 26.99 -12.32
CA PRO A 362 -15.38 27.04 -11.35
C PRO A 362 -15.92 25.68 -10.93
N GLN A 363 -16.33 25.64 -9.66
CA GLN A 363 -16.97 24.51 -8.98
C GLN A 363 -18.34 24.14 -9.58
N VAL A 364 -18.66 22.85 -9.56
CA VAL A 364 -20.03 22.36 -9.36
C VAL A 364 -20.00 21.33 -8.22
N GLN A 365 -20.83 21.59 -7.22
CA GLN A 365 -20.93 20.92 -5.92
C GLN A 365 -21.28 19.43 -6.03
N GLN A 366 -20.66 18.61 -5.17
CA GLN A 366 -21.32 17.71 -4.20
C GLN A 366 -20.23 16.97 -3.38
N GLN A 367 -20.17 17.23 -2.07
CA GLN A 367 -19.24 16.65 -1.07
C GLN A 367 -19.83 15.41 -0.39
N PRO A 368 -18.96 14.45 0.00
CA PRO A 368 -18.97 13.89 1.36
C PRO A 368 -17.67 14.22 2.14
N PRO A 369 -17.65 14.05 3.48
CA PRO A 369 -16.90 14.90 4.40
C PRO A 369 -15.42 14.52 4.55
N ARG A 370 -14.58 15.55 4.67
CA ARG A 370 -13.14 15.48 4.97
C ARG A 370 -12.97 15.66 6.49
N SER A 371 -12.39 14.69 7.17
CA SER A 371 -11.76 14.92 8.48
C SER A 371 -10.31 15.35 8.24
N LEU A 372 -10.05 16.65 8.36
CA LEU A 372 -8.72 17.24 8.47
C LEU A 372 -8.73 18.03 9.78
N ASN A 373 -7.70 17.84 10.60
CA ASN A 373 -7.53 18.53 11.89
C ASN A 373 -7.80 20.03 11.74
N ALA A 374 -8.55 20.58 12.68
CA ALA A 374 -9.05 21.93 12.58
C ALA A 374 -7.95 22.96 12.90
N ASP A 375 -7.84 23.98 12.08
CA ASP A 375 -6.86 25.04 12.26
C ASP A 375 -7.36 26.00 13.35
N LEU A 376 -6.80 25.90 14.56
CA LEU A 376 -7.12 26.79 15.70
C LEU A 376 -6.76 28.26 15.43
N SER A 377 -6.04 28.58 14.35
CA SER A 377 -5.86 29.97 13.90
C SER A 377 -7.15 30.59 13.35
N SER A 378 -8.13 29.77 12.95
CA SER A 378 -9.45 30.20 12.46
C SER A 378 -10.47 30.56 13.55
N LEU A 379 -10.13 30.38 14.83
CA LEU A 379 -10.91 30.90 15.94
C LEU A 379 -10.78 32.43 15.97
N HIS A 380 -11.87 33.12 15.63
CA HIS A 380 -11.92 34.58 15.67
C HIS A 380 -11.79 35.06 17.12
N VAL A 381 -10.60 35.55 17.49
CA VAL A 381 -10.44 36.31 18.73
C VAL A 381 -11.23 37.60 18.52
N SER A 382 -12.30 37.79 19.29
CA SER A 382 -13.10 39.00 19.22
C SER A 382 -12.19 40.21 19.47
N SER A 383 -12.03 41.05 18.44
CA SER A 383 -11.33 42.32 18.56
C SER A 383 -12.01 43.16 19.65
N MET A 384 -11.24 43.91 20.44
CA MET A 384 -11.70 44.77 21.55
C MET A 384 -12.70 45.90 21.17
N ASN A 385 -13.34 45.83 20.01
CA ASN A 385 -14.01 46.96 19.38
C ASN A 385 -15.54 46.95 19.49
N GLN A 386 -16.16 45.99 20.17
CA GLN A 386 -17.57 46.14 20.57
C GLN A 386 -17.66 46.70 21.99
N GLN A 387 -17.35 47.99 22.11
CA GLN A 387 -17.66 48.75 23.32
C GLN A 387 -19.12 49.18 23.27
N SER A 388 -19.96 48.59 24.11
CA SER A 388 -21.28 49.15 24.40
C SER A 388 -21.08 50.44 25.21
N ILE A 389 -21.37 51.58 24.58
CA ILE A 389 -21.25 52.88 25.22
C ILE A 389 -22.54 53.18 25.97
N PHE A 390 -22.43 53.35 27.28
CA PHE A 390 -23.54 53.77 28.13
C PHE A 390 -23.37 55.24 28.50
N LEU A 391 -24.33 56.08 28.14
CA LEU A 391 -24.38 57.47 28.59
C LEU A 391 -25.11 57.52 29.94
N PHE A 392 -24.41 57.96 30.98
CA PHE A 392 -24.98 58.18 32.31
C PHE A 392 -25.25 59.66 32.51
N LEU A 393 -26.50 60.02 32.77
CA LEU A 393 -26.92 61.36 33.15
C LEU A 393 -27.36 61.34 34.61
N GLY A 394 -26.79 62.20 35.44
CA GLY A 394 -27.11 62.27 36.86
C GLY A 394 -27.04 63.69 37.40
N ILE A 395 -27.66 63.88 38.56
CA ILE A 395 -27.86 65.19 39.19
C ILE A 395 -26.56 65.71 39.83
N CYS A 396 -25.62 64.80 40.14
CA CYS A 396 -24.28 65.13 40.61
C CYS A 396 -23.28 63.99 40.31
N SER A 397 -21.97 64.28 40.36
CA SER A 397 -20.92 63.29 40.03
C SER A 397 -21.03 61.99 40.84
N LYS A 398 -21.45 62.06 42.11
CA LYS A 398 -21.55 60.88 42.99
C LYS A 398 -22.63 59.90 42.51
N THR A 399 -23.81 60.40 42.13
CA THR A 399 -24.92 59.54 41.68
C THR A 399 -24.61 58.85 40.35
N VAL A 400 -23.85 59.50 39.47
CA VAL A 400 -23.36 58.90 38.22
C VAL A 400 -22.37 57.76 38.51
N VAL A 401 -21.41 57.97 39.42
CA VAL A 401 -20.42 56.95 39.81
C VAL A 401 -21.10 55.73 40.46
N ASP A 402 -22.04 55.95 41.39
CA ASP A 402 -22.76 54.88 42.06
C ASP A 402 -23.61 54.06 41.07
N ALA A 403 -24.26 54.72 40.10
CA ALA A 403 -25.03 54.06 39.05
C ALA A 403 -24.13 53.23 38.11
N MET A 404 -22.96 53.77 37.74
CA MET A 404 -21.97 53.03 36.96
C MET A 404 -21.49 51.77 37.69
N ALA A 405 -21.16 51.89 38.98
CA ALA A 405 -20.71 50.77 39.80
C ALA A 405 -21.80 49.70 39.91
N LYS A 406 -23.04 50.08 40.21
CA LYS A 406 -24.15 49.14 40.36
C LYS A 406 -24.51 48.41 39.07
N LEU A 407 -24.50 49.10 37.92
CA LEU A 407 -24.72 48.46 36.62
C LEU A 407 -23.60 47.46 36.32
N LYS A 408 -22.34 47.84 36.62
CA LYS A 408 -21.19 46.95 36.44
C LYS A 408 -21.31 45.69 37.30
N ASP A 409 -21.68 45.83 38.57
CA ASP A 409 -21.86 44.69 39.48
C ASP A 409 -22.99 43.77 39.01
N LEU A 410 -24.14 44.32 38.59
CA LEU A 410 -25.26 43.55 38.07
C LEU A 410 -24.92 42.81 36.78
N TYR A 411 -24.17 43.44 35.88
CA TYR A 411 -23.70 42.82 34.65
C TYR A 411 -22.69 41.71 34.93
N GLN A 412 -21.71 41.96 35.80
CA GLN A 412 -20.71 40.96 36.20
C GLN A 412 -21.35 39.74 36.89
N ALA A 413 -22.40 39.93 37.68
CA ALA A 413 -23.14 38.83 38.32
C ALA A 413 -23.84 37.88 37.32
N GLN A 414 -24.11 38.35 36.10
CA GLN A 414 -24.72 37.56 35.02
C GLN A 414 -23.71 36.96 34.04
N CYS A 415 -22.43 37.32 34.17
CA CYS A 415 -21.37 36.75 33.36
C CYS A 415 -20.78 35.47 33.98
N SER A 416 -20.33 34.54 33.14
CA SER A 416 -19.46 33.43 33.53
C SER A 416 -18.24 33.37 32.62
N SER A 417 -17.25 32.58 33.01
CA SER A 417 -16.08 32.29 32.20
C SER A 417 -15.74 30.82 32.31
N GLU A 418 -15.43 30.21 31.18
CA GLU A 418 -15.00 28.82 31.09
C GLU A 418 -13.69 28.73 30.33
N THR A 419 -12.82 27.79 30.70
CA THR A 419 -11.54 27.57 30.03
C THR A 419 -11.47 26.15 29.48
N PHE A 420 -11.27 26.03 28.17
CA PHE A 420 -11.09 24.76 27.48
C PHE A 420 -9.61 24.45 27.30
N SER A 421 -9.23 23.21 27.58
CA SER A 421 -7.85 22.77 27.43
C SER A 421 -7.47 22.59 25.95
N LYS A 422 -6.17 22.60 25.66
CA LYS A 422 -5.65 22.43 24.29
C LYS A 422 -6.12 21.09 23.69
N GLU A 423 -6.14 20.03 24.50
CA GLU A 423 -6.54 18.68 24.08
C GLU A 423 -8.02 18.60 23.68
N GLN A 424 -8.90 19.35 24.39
CA GLN A 424 -10.33 19.42 24.03
C GLN A 424 -10.54 20.14 22.70
N LEU A 425 -9.74 21.17 22.43
CA LEU A 425 -9.83 22.00 21.23
C LEU A 425 -9.21 21.33 20.00
N GLU A 426 -8.11 20.59 20.16
CA GLU A 426 -7.49 19.78 19.10
C GLU A 426 -8.42 18.69 18.57
N SER A 427 -9.35 18.24 19.40
CA SER A 427 -10.34 17.25 19.00
C SER A 427 -11.45 17.81 18.11
N LEU A 428 -11.60 19.13 17.94
CA LEU A 428 -12.68 19.71 17.13
C LEU A 428 -12.41 19.57 15.62
N THR A 429 -13.46 19.35 14.83
CA THR A 429 -13.38 19.39 13.36
C THR A 429 -13.53 20.82 12.84
N GLN A 430 -13.20 21.06 11.56
CA GLN A 430 -13.36 22.40 10.97
C GLN A 430 -14.82 22.87 10.94
N ASP A 431 -15.77 21.95 10.84
CA ASP A 431 -17.20 22.26 10.94
C ASP A 431 -17.56 22.62 12.39
N ASP A 432 -17.03 21.89 13.39
CA ASP A 432 -17.22 22.23 14.80
C ASP A 432 -16.62 23.61 15.15
N ILE A 433 -15.47 23.98 14.59
CA ILE A 433 -14.89 25.33 14.76
C ILE A 433 -15.76 26.40 14.11
N LYS A 434 -16.34 26.12 12.94
CA LYS A 434 -17.24 27.05 12.28
C LYS A 434 -18.50 27.27 13.10
N ASP A 435 -19.08 26.20 13.63
CA ASP A 435 -20.24 26.25 14.50
C ASP A 435 -19.90 26.96 15.82
N LEU A 436 -18.70 26.74 16.36
CA LEU A 436 -18.18 27.47 17.52
C LEU A 436 -18.11 28.97 17.26
N ASN A 437 -17.49 29.39 16.15
CA ASN A 437 -17.37 30.81 15.78
C ASN A 437 -18.76 31.45 15.56
N GLN A 438 -19.67 30.76 14.89
CA GLN A 438 -21.05 31.24 14.69
C GLN A 438 -21.78 31.42 16.04
N LEU A 439 -21.60 30.48 16.97
CA LEU A 439 -22.17 30.55 18.30
C LEU A 439 -21.57 31.71 19.12
N MET A 440 -20.26 31.93 19.05
CA MET A 440 -19.58 33.08 19.67
C MET A 440 -20.16 34.41 19.20
N GLU A 441 -20.34 34.57 17.89
CA GLU A 441 -20.88 35.80 17.30
C GLU A 441 -22.35 36.03 17.67
N THR A 442 -23.16 34.97 17.65
CA THR A 442 -24.60 35.06 17.91
C THR A 442 -24.89 35.42 19.37
N GLU A 443 -24.10 34.86 20.30
CA GLU A 443 -24.28 35.05 21.74
C GLU A 443 -23.44 36.21 22.31
N GLY A 444 -22.65 36.90 21.47
CA GLY A 444 -21.83 38.05 21.87
C GLY A 444 -20.76 37.70 22.90
N LEU A 445 -20.16 36.51 22.79
CA LEU A 445 -19.19 35.99 23.75
C LEU A 445 -17.77 36.51 23.49
N TYR A 446 -17.05 36.78 24.56
CA TYR A 446 -15.66 37.23 24.54
C TYR A 446 -14.71 36.04 24.63
N MET A 447 -13.76 35.99 23.71
CA MET A 447 -12.78 34.91 23.63
C MET A 447 -11.38 35.44 23.90
N LYS A 448 -10.67 34.81 24.83
CA LYS A 448 -9.26 35.10 25.11
C LYS A 448 -8.44 33.81 25.07
N ARG A 449 -7.42 33.79 24.22
CA ARG A 449 -6.35 32.78 24.32
C ARG A 449 -5.45 33.13 25.48
N ASP A 450 -5.15 32.17 26.33
CA ASP A 450 -4.16 32.38 27.38
C ASP A 450 -2.75 32.35 26.77
N TRP A 451 -1.97 33.40 27.02
CA TRP A 451 -0.63 33.58 26.46
C TRP A 451 0.47 32.95 27.35
N GLY A 452 0.07 32.25 28.42
CA GLY A 452 0.93 31.55 29.38
C GLY A 452 1.42 30.16 28.96
N GLY A 453 1.46 29.85 27.66
CA GLY A 453 2.13 28.65 27.14
C GLY A 453 1.32 27.33 27.13
N GLN A 454 0.11 27.27 27.68
CA GLN A 454 -0.72 26.06 27.69
C GLN A 454 -1.72 25.93 26.52
N GLY A 455 -1.88 26.95 25.68
CA GLY A 455 -2.75 26.87 24.49
C GLY A 455 -4.25 26.71 24.80
N SER A 456 -4.69 27.14 25.98
CA SER A 456 -6.08 27.07 26.43
C SER A 456 -6.93 28.24 25.91
N LEU A 457 -8.22 27.98 25.74
CA LEU A 457 -9.20 28.95 25.26
C LEU A 457 -10.15 29.33 26.38
N MET A 458 -10.14 30.61 26.79
CA MET A 458 -11.11 31.14 27.73
C MET A 458 -12.25 31.83 27.00
N VAL A 459 -13.48 31.46 27.33
CA VAL A 459 -14.72 32.06 26.83
C VAL A 459 -15.43 32.74 28.00
N THR A 460 -15.76 34.01 27.85
CA THR A 460 -16.41 34.85 28.87
C THR A 460 -17.63 35.55 28.28
N GLY A 461 -18.74 35.60 29.01
CA GLY A 461 -19.95 36.31 28.58
C GLY A 461 -21.14 35.94 29.43
N LEU A 462 -22.36 36.13 28.93
CA LEU A 462 -23.58 35.72 29.64
C LEU A 462 -23.60 34.20 29.89
N LYS A 463 -24.09 33.78 31.06
CA LYS A 463 -24.09 32.38 31.51
C LYS A 463 -24.70 31.39 30.50
N ASP A 464 -25.80 31.76 29.86
CA ASP A 464 -26.51 30.88 28.93
C ASP A 464 -25.68 30.61 27.67
N GLY A 465 -25.06 31.65 27.10
CA GLY A 465 -24.16 31.52 25.94
C GLY A 465 -22.92 30.68 26.25
N VAL A 466 -22.29 30.90 27.40
CA VAL A 466 -21.11 30.10 27.83
C VAL A 466 -21.49 28.61 28.00
N ASN A 467 -22.67 28.30 28.55
CA ASN A 467 -23.13 26.92 28.69
C ASN A 467 -23.41 26.21 27.36
N GLN A 468 -23.94 26.92 26.35
CA GLN A 468 -24.16 26.34 25.02
C GLN A 468 -22.84 25.88 24.38
N VAL A 469 -21.77 26.65 24.61
CA VAL A 469 -20.43 26.38 24.10
C VAL A 469 -19.82 25.16 24.76
N ILE A 470 -19.99 25.04 26.08
CA ILE A 470 -19.58 23.84 26.85
C ILE A 470 -20.25 22.58 26.27
N GLN A 471 -21.55 22.64 26.00
CA GLN A 471 -22.30 21.50 25.47
C GLN A 471 -21.82 21.08 24.08
N MET A 472 -21.59 22.06 23.19
CA MET A 472 -21.12 21.80 21.83
C MET A 472 -19.73 21.18 21.80
N ILE A 473 -18.77 21.75 22.55
CA ILE A 473 -17.40 21.24 22.61
C ILE A 473 -17.37 19.81 23.20
N ASN A 474 -18.09 19.56 24.30
CA ASN A 474 -18.15 18.22 24.89
C ASN A 474 -18.79 17.19 23.94
N ALA A 475 -19.81 17.57 23.18
CA ALA A 475 -20.44 16.69 22.20
C ALA A 475 -19.47 16.29 21.07
N ALA A 476 -18.68 17.25 20.56
CA ALA A 476 -17.68 17.02 19.54
C ALA A 476 -16.55 16.09 20.04
N VAL A 477 -15.98 16.39 21.23
CA VAL A 477 -14.94 15.58 21.88
C VAL A 477 -15.39 14.12 22.03
N HIS A 478 -16.58 13.91 22.59
CA HIS A 478 -17.13 12.55 22.79
C HIS A 478 -17.45 11.85 21.46
N GLY A 479 -17.86 12.59 20.43
CA GLY A 479 -18.11 12.04 19.10
C GLY A 479 -16.84 11.51 18.42
N ASN A 480 -15.72 12.22 18.57
CA ASN A 480 -14.44 11.84 17.95
C ASN A 480 -13.78 10.67 18.68
N LEU A 481 -13.79 10.65 20.01
CA LEU A 481 -13.33 9.49 20.79
C LEU A 481 -14.09 8.21 20.41
N ARG A 482 -15.41 8.29 20.23
CA ARG A 482 -16.21 7.13 19.77
C ARG A 482 -15.80 6.65 18.36
N ARG A 483 -15.39 7.57 17.48
CA ARG A 483 -14.94 7.22 16.13
C ARG A 483 -13.57 6.54 16.16
N GLU A 484 -12.62 7.05 16.94
CA GLU A 484 -11.29 6.44 17.09
C GLU A 484 -11.35 5.06 17.71
N VAL A 485 -12.13 4.91 18.80
CA VAL A 485 -12.37 3.60 19.41
C VAL A 485 -12.97 2.63 18.40
N ARG A 486 -13.94 3.08 17.59
CA ARG A 486 -14.53 2.27 16.52
C ARG A 486 -13.49 1.87 15.47
N ILE A 487 -12.64 2.79 15.00
CA ILE A 487 -11.58 2.46 14.02
C ILE A 487 -10.65 1.40 14.57
N LYS A 488 -10.17 1.56 15.81
CA LYS A 488 -9.30 0.58 16.47
C LYS A 488 -9.99 -0.78 16.64
N GLU A 489 -11.25 -0.80 17.05
CA GLU A 489 -12.04 -2.03 17.10
C GLU A 489 -12.20 -2.68 15.71
N GLU A 490 -12.42 -1.89 14.66
CA GLU A 490 -12.48 -2.36 13.28
C GLU A 490 -11.17 -3.04 12.84
N GLU A 491 -10.02 -2.48 13.21
CA GLU A 491 -8.69 -3.04 12.88
C GLU A 491 -8.36 -4.32 13.64
N ASP A 492 -8.51 -4.30 14.96
CA ASP A 492 -8.23 -5.45 15.83
C ASP A 492 -9.09 -6.66 15.43
N LEU A 493 -10.35 -6.39 15.10
CA LEU A 493 -11.28 -7.43 14.65
C LEU A 493 -10.92 -7.97 13.26
N TYR A 494 -10.50 -7.10 12.32
CA TYR A 494 -10.24 -7.49 10.93
C TYR A 494 -9.12 -8.52 10.79
N ASN A 495 -8.13 -8.47 11.67
CA ASN A 495 -7.04 -9.44 11.69
C ASN A 495 -7.50 -10.81 12.17
N ARG A 496 -8.48 -10.87 13.08
CA ARG A 496 -9.00 -12.10 13.69
C ARG A 496 -10.14 -12.73 12.90
N VAL A 497 -10.98 -11.90 12.28
CA VAL A 497 -12.19 -12.33 11.58
C VAL A 497 -12.29 -11.60 10.24
N ALA A 498 -12.40 -12.37 9.17
CA ALA A 498 -12.59 -11.88 7.82
C ALA A 498 -13.89 -12.40 7.23
N TRP A 499 -14.88 -11.52 7.14
CA TRP A 499 -16.07 -11.72 6.33
C TRP A 499 -15.73 -11.54 4.85
N CYS A 500 -16.14 -12.53 4.07
CA CYS A 500 -15.87 -12.61 2.64
C CYS A 500 -17.20 -12.70 1.87
N ILE A 501 -17.20 -12.14 0.67
CA ILE A 501 -18.30 -12.21 -0.28
C ILE A 501 -17.83 -12.92 -1.54
N LEU A 502 -18.67 -13.79 -2.11
CA LEU A 502 -18.38 -14.48 -3.36
C LEU A 502 -18.67 -13.55 -4.53
N GLY A 503 -17.62 -13.13 -5.23
CA GLY A 503 -17.73 -12.30 -6.41
C GLY A 503 -18.41 -13.01 -7.58
N SER A 504 -18.90 -12.25 -8.56
CA SER A 504 -19.52 -12.79 -9.77
C SER A 504 -18.56 -13.62 -10.65
N ASN A 505 -17.25 -13.45 -10.45
CA ASN A 505 -16.20 -14.26 -11.06
C ASN A 505 -16.01 -15.63 -10.38
N GLY A 506 -16.73 -15.92 -9.30
CA GLY A 506 -16.62 -17.16 -8.53
C GLY A 506 -15.45 -17.19 -7.54
N ASN A 507 -14.79 -16.06 -7.28
CA ASN A 507 -13.72 -15.95 -6.29
C ASN A 507 -14.22 -15.25 -5.02
N TRP A 508 -13.70 -15.70 -3.88
CA TRP A 508 -13.94 -15.07 -2.59
C TRP A 508 -13.13 -13.79 -2.44
N GLU A 509 -13.76 -12.73 -1.95
CA GLU A 509 -13.13 -11.43 -1.69
C GLU A 509 -13.45 -10.97 -0.28
N ARG A 510 -12.48 -10.33 0.40
CA ARG A 510 -12.73 -9.78 1.73
C ARG A 510 -13.60 -8.55 1.66
N LEU A 511 -14.51 -8.43 2.63
CA LEU A 511 -15.22 -7.18 2.87
C LEU A 511 -14.28 -6.14 3.49
N PRO A 512 -14.55 -4.83 3.30
CA PRO A 512 -13.88 -3.75 4.01
C PRO A 512 -14.03 -3.86 5.54
N LYS A 513 -13.11 -3.24 6.29
CA LYS A 513 -13.07 -3.26 7.77
C LYS A 513 -14.42 -2.88 8.40
N THR A 514 -15.04 -1.79 7.94
CA THR A 514 -16.34 -1.32 8.43
C THR A 514 -17.47 -2.31 8.18
N ALA A 515 -17.55 -2.89 6.97
CA ALA A 515 -18.55 -3.91 6.65
C ALA A 515 -18.35 -5.20 7.46
N ASN A 516 -17.09 -5.60 7.65
CA ASN A 516 -16.69 -6.73 8.48
C ASN A 516 -17.12 -6.54 9.95
N HIS A 517 -16.84 -5.36 10.51
CA HIS A 517 -17.22 -4.99 11.87
C HIS A 517 -18.73 -4.91 12.05
N ASN A 518 -19.44 -4.29 11.11
CA ASN A 518 -20.90 -4.19 11.13
C ASN A 518 -21.56 -5.58 11.12
N LEU A 519 -21.06 -6.50 10.29
CA LEU A 519 -21.48 -7.89 10.32
C LEU A 519 -21.21 -8.49 11.70
N GLU A 520 -20.00 -8.39 12.23
CA GLU A 520 -19.69 -9.02 13.52
C GLU A 520 -20.53 -8.47 14.68
N LYS A 521 -20.82 -7.16 14.69
CA LYS A 521 -21.59 -6.49 15.76
C LYS A 521 -23.12 -6.54 15.58
N ASN A 522 -23.63 -7.20 14.54
CA ASN A 522 -25.06 -7.20 14.18
C ASN A 522 -25.63 -5.84 13.74
N ASP A 523 -24.78 -4.90 13.33
CA ASP A 523 -25.18 -3.59 12.79
C ASP A 523 -25.41 -3.66 11.27
N ILE A 524 -26.42 -4.42 10.84
CA ILE A 524 -26.68 -4.71 9.41
C ILE A 524 -27.94 -4.03 8.85
N ALA A 525 -28.65 -3.23 9.66
CA ALA A 525 -29.89 -2.57 9.25
C ALA A 525 -29.70 -1.63 8.04
N GLY A 526 -28.53 -0.99 7.94
CA GLY A 526 -28.15 -0.14 6.81
C GLY A 526 -27.62 -0.91 5.58
N GLY A 527 -27.46 -2.23 5.67
CA GLY A 527 -26.72 -3.06 4.71
C GLY A 527 -25.20 -2.95 4.86
N ILE A 528 -24.46 -3.65 4.00
CA ILE A 528 -22.99 -3.66 3.95
C ILE A 528 -22.47 -3.18 2.60
N MET A 529 -21.24 -2.69 2.55
CA MET A 529 -20.54 -2.40 1.29
C MET A 529 -19.44 -3.42 1.04
N ASP A 530 -19.33 -3.92 -0.19
CA ASP A 530 -18.17 -4.73 -0.61
C ASP A 530 -16.94 -3.86 -0.95
N ALA A 531 -15.81 -4.50 -1.27
CA ALA A 531 -14.57 -3.81 -1.64
C ALA A 531 -14.68 -3.00 -2.94
N GLN A 532 -15.76 -3.21 -3.70
CA GLN A 532 -16.09 -2.50 -4.92
C GLN A 532 -16.99 -1.29 -4.64
N GLY A 533 -17.46 -1.10 -3.41
CA GLY A 533 -18.41 -0.05 -3.02
C GLY A 533 -19.85 -0.36 -3.38
N THR A 534 -20.18 -1.62 -3.68
CA THR A 534 -21.55 -2.06 -3.92
C THR A 534 -22.27 -2.26 -2.60
N LYS A 535 -23.50 -1.75 -2.48
CA LYS A 535 -24.34 -1.92 -1.31
C LYS A 535 -25.16 -3.21 -1.39
N TRP A 536 -25.15 -3.98 -0.30
CA TRP A 536 -25.86 -5.24 -0.15
C TRP A 536 -26.73 -5.26 1.10
N SER A 537 -27.93 -5.81 0.99
CA SER A 537 -28.72 -6.24 2.13
C SER A 537 -28.25 -7.62 2.56
N VAL A 538 -28.06 -7.84 3.85
CA VAL A 538 -27.60 -9.14 4.38
C VAL A 538 -28.80 -9.92 4.88
N ASP A 539 -28.84 -11.21 4.58
CA ASP A 539 -29.87 -12.09 5.12
C ASP A 539 -29.71 -12.29 6.64
N PRO A 540 -30.79 -12.62 7.38
CA PRO A 540 -30.70 -12.79 8.83
C PRO A 540 -29.69 -13.87 9.27
N GLN A 541 -29.46 -14.87 8.42
CA GLN A 541 -28.50 -15.96 8.68
C GLN A 541 -27.05 -15.61 8.30
N ARG A 542 -26.81 -14.46 7.65
CA ARG A 542 -25.49 -13.98 7.20
C ARG A 542 -24.77 -14.95 6.28
N THR A 543 -25.55 -15.71 5.51
CA THR A 543 -25.04 -16.66 4.52
C THR A 543 -25.09 -16.08 3.12
N LYS A 544 -25.92 -15.06 2.91
CA LYS A 544 -26.15 -14.46 1.60
C LYS A 544 -26.33 -12.95 1.70
N ALA A 545 -25.76 -12.25 0.73
CA ALA A 545 -25.97 -10.85 0.52
C ALA A 545 -26.85 -10.68 -0.73
N GLN A 546 -27.86 -9.83 -0.68
CA GLN A 546 -28.69 -9.47 -1.82
C GLN A 546 -28.45 -8.02 -2.21
N ARG A 547 -28.13 -7.80 -3.49
CA ARG A 547 -27.91 -6.45 -4.01
C ARG A 547 -29.24 -5.71 -4.08
N GLN A 548 -29.34 -4.56 -3.41
CA GLN A 548 -30.61 -3.81 -3.30
C GLN A 548 -31.19 -3.37 -4.65
N VAL A 549 -30.34 -3.15 -5.66
CA VAL A 549 -30.76 -2.61 -6.97
C VAL A 549 -31.18 -3.70 -7.95
N THR A 550 -30.47 -4.84 -7.99
CA THR A 550 -30.67 -5.87 -9.03
C THR A 550 -31.29 -7.16 -8.50
N GLY A 551 -31.42 -7.31 -7.17
CA GLY A 551 -31.88 -8.54 -6.53
C GLY A 551 -30.88 -9.70 -6.62
N GLN A 552 -29.71 -9.50 -7.24
CA GLN A 552 -28.65 -10.51 -7.36
C GLN A 552 -28.18 -10.93 -5.97
N THR A 553 -28.03 -12.23 -5.76
CA THR A 553 -27.51 -12.79 -4.51
C THR A 553 -26.04 -13.18 -4.66
N ALA A 554 -25.29 -13.01 -3.57
CA ALA A 554 -23.91 -13.44 -3.42
C ALA A 554 -23.78 -14.21 -2.10
N GLU A 555 -22.94 -15.23 -2.05
CA GLU A 555 -22.69 -15.96 -0.81
C GLU A 555 -21.76 -15.16 0.10
N LEU A 556 -22.03 -15.22 1.40
CA LEU A 556 -21.19 -14.68 2.46
C LEU A 556 -20.57 -15.82 3.25
N LYS A 557 -19.33 -15.61 3.68
CA LYS A 557 -18.64 -16.53 4.56
C LYS A 557 -17.83 -15.76 5.59
N ARG A 558 -17.96 -16.15 6.85
CA ARG A 558 -17.10 -15.69 7.93
C ARG A 558 -15.89 -16.60 8.04
N LEU A 559 -14.68 -16.07 7.94
CA LEU A 559 -13.43 -16.78 8.22
C LEU A 559 -12.85 -16.33 9.55
N GLN A 560 -12.46 -17.29 10.38
CA GLN A 560 -11.76 -17.01 11.63
C GLN A 560 -10.27 -17.29 11.43
N ASN A 561 -9.47 -16.23 11.39
CA ASN A 561 -8.02 -16.35 11.29
C ASN A 561 -7.44 -16.83 12.63
N LEU A 562 -6.27 -17.45 12.54
CA LEU A 562 -5.47 -17.78 13.71
C LEU A 562 -4.57 -16.58 14.04
N PRO A 563 -4.18 -16.38 15.31
CA PRO A 563 -3.41 -15.20 15.74
C PRO A 563 -2.14 -14.93 14.93
N ASP A 564 -1.51 -15.98 14.44
CA ASP A 564 -0.25 -16.01 13.70
C ASP A 564 -0.43 -16.40 12.22
N PHE A 565 -1.65 -16.72 11.79
CA PHE A 565 -1.90 -17.25 10.44
C PHE A 565 -3.25 -16.84 9.88
N THR A 566 -3.16 -16.12 8.77
CA THR A 566 -4.31 -15.72 7.97
C THR A 566 -4.73 -16.87 7.06
N LEU A 567 -5.99 -17.33 7.20
CA LEU A 567 -6.49 -18.43 6.37
C LEU A 567 -6.66 -17.99 4.90
N PRO A 568 -6.33 -18.86 3.92
CA PRO A 568 -6.64 -18.61 2.51
C PRO A 568 -8.13 -18.40 2.28
N LEU A 569 -8.50 -17.45 1.42
CA LEU A 569 -9.91 -17.05 1.23
C LEU A 569 -10.82 -18.18 0.72
N ASN A 570 -10.27 -19.10 -0.06
CA ASN A 570 -11.00 -20.24 -0.58
C ASN A 570 -11.26 -21.33 0.48
N TRP A 571 -10.58 -21.31 1.64
CA TRP A 571 -10.77 -22.34 2.66
C TRP A 571 -12.09 -22.21 3.42
N ASP A 572 -12.67 -23.32 3.83
CA ASP A 572 -13.80 -23.38 4.76
C ASP A 572 -13.31 -23.34 6.21
N ASN A 573 -14.19 -22.94 7.12
CA ASN A 573 -13.90 -23.08 8.55
C ASN A 573 -13.67 -24.56 8.92
N MET A 574 -12.73 -24.76 9.82
CA MET A 574 -12.45 -26.06 10.44
C MET A 574 -13.07 -26.08 11.83
N ALA A 575 -13.31 -27.28 12.38
CA ALA A 575 -13.77 -27.42 13.76
C ALA A 575 -12.74 -26.79 14.72
N ALA A 576 -13.19 -26.36 15.90
CA ALA A 576 -12.29 -25.82 16.92
C ALA A 576 -11.19 -26.86 17.26
N GLY A 577 -9.92 -26.46 17.13
CA GLY A 577 -8.76 -27.36 17.31
C GLY A 577 -8.49 -28.32 16.13
N GLY A 578 -9.22 -28.18 15.01
CA GLY A 578 -8.99 -28.98 13.81
C GLY A 578 -7.86 -28.43 12.95
N ASP A 579 -6.78 -29.18 12.84
CA ASP A 579 -5.58 -28.78 12.07
C ASP A 579 -5.62 -29.20 10.59
N MET A 580 -6.53 -30.12 10.25
CA MET A 580 -6.70 -30.64 8.90
C MET A 580 -8.17 -30.89 8.55
N LYS A 581 -8.58 -30.51 7.33
CA LYS A 581 -9.88 -30.84 6.75
C LYS A 581 -9.77 -31.12 5.26
N MET A 582 -10.49 -32.15 4.79
CA MET A 582 -10.72 -32.40 3.37
C MET A 582 -12.09 -31.87 2.99
N VAL A 583 -12.16 -31.01 1.96
CA VAL A 583 -13.41 -30.40 1.50
C VAL A 583 -13.73 -30.90 0.10
N ALA A 584 -14.77 -31.73 -0.03
CA ALA A 584 -15.30 -32.10 -1.34
C ALA A 584 -15.88 -30.87 -2.05
N LEU A 585 -15.29 -30.53 -3.20
CA LEU A 585 -15.72 -29.39 -3.99
C LEU A 585 -16.99 -29.73 -4.77
N GLN A 586 -17.96 -28.83 -4.72
CA GLN A 586 -19.20 -28.99 -5.48
C GLN A 586 -18.91 -28.87 -6.98
N PRO A 587 -19.43 -29.76 -7.84
CA PRO A 587 -19.21 -29.70 -9.29
C PRO A 587 -19.67 -28.38 -9.93
N SER A 588 -20.65 -27.73 -9.31
CA SER A 588 -21.17 -26.42 -9.71
C SER A 588 -20.27 -25.25 -9.30
N SER A 589 -19.24 -25.44 -8.48
CA SER A 589 -18.35 -24.35 -8.05
C SER A 589 -17.34 -23.94 -9.13
N ALA A 590 -16.95 -22.67 -9.15
CA ALA A 590 -15.90 -22.18 -10.05
C ALA A 590 -14.53 -22.82 -9.78
N GLU A 591 -14.23 -23.10 -8.51
CA GLU A 591 -13.01 -23.78 -8.07
C GLU A 591 -12.93 -25.20 -8.65
N TYR A 592 -13.97 -26.03 -8.49
CA TYR A 592 -14.02 -27.37 -9.06
C TYR A 592 -13.83 -27.35 -10.58
N ARG A 593 -14.56 -26.46 -11.28
CA ARG A 593 -14.48 -26.34 -12.75
C ARG A 593 -13.06 -25.97 -13.18
N SER A 594 -12.41 -25.04 -12.49
CA SER A 594 -11.05 -24.61 -12.82
C SER A 594 -10.03 -25.75 -12.69
N VAL A 595 -10.08 -26.51 -11.59
CA VAL A 595 -9.17 -27.65 -11.36
C VAL A 595 -9.45 -28.79 -12.35
N LYS A 596 -10.73 -29.11 -12.59
CA LYS A 596 -11.16 -30.14 -13.55
C LYS A 596 -10.72 -29.81 -14.97
N GLU A 597 -10.95 -28.59 -15.43
CA GLU A 597 -10.56 -28.17 -16.78
C GLU A 597 -9.05 -28.24 -16.97
N ALA A 598 -8.26 -27.80 -15.97
CA ALA A 598 -6.80 -27.92 -16.02
C ALA A 598 -6.32 -29.38 -16.15
N PHE A 599 -6.91 -30.29 -15.38
CA PHE A 599 -6.64 -31.73 -15.46
C PHE A 599 -7.02 -32.32 -16.84
N LYS A 600 -8.22 -31.98 -17.33
CA LYS A 600 -8.79 -32.48 -18.59
C LYS A 600 -8.03 -32.02 -19.84
N ARG A 601 -7.18 -30.99 -19.77
CA ARG A 601 -6.31 -30.57 -20.89
C ARG A 601 -5.40 -31.68 -21.39
N THR A 602 -4.99 -32.60 -20.50
CA THR A 602 -4.05 -33.68 -20.87
C THR A 602 -4.55 -35.07 -20.48
N VAL A 603 -5.64 -35.19 -19.71
CA VAL A 603 -6.15 -36.48 -19.25
C VAL A 603 -7.59 -36.71 -19.72
N HIS A 604 -7.82 -37.84 -20.42
CA HIS A 604 -9.14 -38.23 -20.94
C HIS A 604 -9.96 -39.12 -19.99
N LYS A 605 -9.59 -39.22 -18.72
CA LYS A 605 -10.29 -40.02 -17.69
C LYS A 605 -11.38 -39.25 -16.96
N THR A 606 -12.38 -39.94 -16.44
CA THR A 606 -13.52 -39.34 -15.73
C THR A 606 -13.10 -38.87 -14.36
N VAL A 607 -13.37 -37.60 -14.02
CA VAL A 607 -13.11 -37.07 -12.68
C VAL A 607 -14.30 -37.42 -11.79
N MET A 608 -14.05 -38.22 -10.76
CA MET A 608 -15.06 -38.70 -9.81
C MET A 608 -15.33 -37.66 -8.72
N LYS A 609 -14.27 -37.11 -8.13
CA LYS A 609 -14.33 -36.02 -7.16
C LYS A 609 -13.04 -35.22 -7.13
N ILE A 610 -13.14 -33.98 -6.65
CA ILE A 610 -12.00 -33.11 -6.34
C ILE A 610 -12.20 -32.63 -4.91
N GLU A 611 -11.19 -32.86 -4.08
CA GLU A 611 -11.21 -32.47 -2.68
C GLU A 611 -10.11 -31.45 -2.43
N ARG A 612 -10.46 -30.30 -1.86
CA ARG A 612 -9.48 -29.30 -1.41
C ARG A 612 -8.90 -29.73 -0.07
N VAL A 613 -7.58 -29.68 0.03
CA VAL A 613 -6.86 -30.00 1.25
C VAL A 613 -6.72 -28.71 2.07
N GLN A 614 -7.04 -28.77 3.36
CA GLN A 614 -6.86 -27.68 4.30
C GLN A 614 -6.06 -28.17 5.50
N ASN A 615 -4.74 -28.20 5.37
CA ASN A 615 -3.83 -28.50 6.46
C ASN A 615 -3.11 -27.22 6.92
N VAL A 616 -3.42 -26.75 8.13
CA VAL A 616 -2.92 -25.47 8.69
C VAL A 616 -1.40 -25.50 8.82
N HIS A 617 -0.84 -26.53 9.45
CA HIS A 617 0.59 -26.63 9.73
C HIS A 617 1.41 -26.68 8.46
N GLN A 618 0.99 -27.51 7.49
CA GLN A 618 1.66 -27.59 6.20
C GLN A 618 1.56 -26.27 5.43
N ARG A 619 0.39 -25.62 5.45
CA ARG A 619 0.22 -24.35 4.74
C ARG A 619 1.07 -23.24 5.36
N ARG A 620 1.17 -23.17 6.68
CA ARG A 620 2.05 -22.23 7.39
C ARG A 620 3.51 -22.42 7.00
N ALA A 621 4.00 -23.66 7.07
CA ALA A 621 5.38 -23.98 6.72
C ALA A 621 5.67 -23.66 5.24
N TYR A 622 4.71 -23.93 4.35
CA TYR A 622 4.76 -23.56 2.95
C TYR A 622 4.83 -22.04 2.73
N GLU A 623 3.98 -21.25 3.38
CA GLU A 623 3.99 -19.78 3.24
C GLU A 623 5.29 -19.17 3.79
N ALA A 624 5.81 -19.69 4.91
CA ALA A 624 7.11 -19.28 5.44
C ALA A 624 8.24 -19.59 4.43
N ARG A 625 8.24 -20.79 3.82
CA ARG A 625 9.22 -21.17 2.80
C ARG A 625 9.07 -20.32 1.53
N LYS A 626 7.84 -20.02 1.13
CA LYS A 626 7.53 -19.13 0.00
C LYS A 626 8.09 -17.74 0.22
N LYS A 627 7.92 -17.18 1.43
CA LYS A 627 8.54 -15.91 1.79
C LYS A 627 10.06 -15.97 1.71
N GLN A 628 10.68 -17.00 2.30
CA GLN A 628 12.13 -17.17 2.25
C GLN A 628 12.70 -17.24 0.82
N ILE A 629 12.09 -18.02 -0.08
CA ILE A 629 12.54 -18.12 -1.49
C ILE A 629 12.22 -16.82 -2.24
N SER A 630 11.08 -16.18 -1.96
CA SER A 630 10.74 -14.89 -2.59
C SER A 630 11.74 -13.81 -2.23
N ASP A 631 12.10 -13.71 -0.95
CA ASP A 631 13.07 -12.72 -0.45
C ASP A 631 14.47 -13.02 -1.04
N LYS A 632 14.90 -14.29 -1.05
CA LYS A 632 16.16 -14.73 -1.69
C LYS A 632 16.23 -14.37 -3.18
N ASN A 633 15.12 -14.52 -3.90
CA ASN A 633 15.04 -14.33 -5.36
C ASN A 633 14.34 -13.03 -5.77
N ALA A 634 14.32 -12.01 -4.92
CA ALA A 634 13.53 -10.79 -5.14
C ALA A 634 13.81 -10.16 -6.53
N GLN A 635 15.07 -10.16 -6.96
CA GLN A 635 15.52 -9.61 -8.25
C GLN A 635 15.50 -10.62 -9.41
N ARG A 636 15.07 -11.87 -9.16
CA ARG A 636 15.19 -13.01 -10.10
C ARG A 636 13.87 -13.79 -10.27
N GLY A 637 12.72 -13.13 -10.06
CA GLY A 637 11.40 -13.73 -10.30
C GLY A 637 10.73 -14.36 -9.07
N GLY A 638 11.28 -14.16 -7.86
CA GLY A 638 10.68 -14.56 -6.59
C GLY A 638 10.58 -16.07 -6.39
N ALA A 639 9.52 -16.54 -5.71
CA ALA A 639 9.39 -17.96 -5.37
C ALA A 639 8.99 -18.89 -6.52
N GLY A 640 8.64 -18.36 -7.71
CA GLY A 640 8.27 -19.19 -8.86
C GLY A 640 7.18 -20.22 -8.56
N GLU A 641 6.11 -19.83 -7.84
CA GLU A 641 5.02 -20.77 -7.47
C GLU A 641 4.31 -21.28 -8.73
N LYS A 642 4.18 -22.61 -8.85
CA LYS A 642 3.44 -23.29 -9.91
C LYS A 642 2.45 -24.30 -9.32
N LEU A 643 1.32 -24.49 -10.00
CA LEU A 643 0.42 -25.62 -9.75
C LEU A 643 0.87 -26.79 -10.63
N LEU A 644 1.29 -27.88 -10.00
CA LEU A 644 1.85 -29.06 -10.66
C LEU A 644 1.18 -30.35 -10.14
N TYR A 645 1.39 -31.46 -10.83
CA TYR A 645 0.70 -32.73 -10.59
C TYR A 645 1.62 -33.79 -9.98
N HIS A 646 1.14 -34.51 -8.97
CA HIS A 646 1.85 -35.62 -8.34
C HIS A 646 0.95 -36.85 -8.23
N GLY A 647 1.27 -37.91 -8.97
CA GLY A 647 0.55 -39.18 -8.89
C GLY A 647 0.95 -39.95 -7.63
N THR A 648 -0.02 -40.57 -6.95
CA THR A 648 0.22 -41.32 -5.71
C THR A 648 -0.62 -42.59 -5.65
N THR A 649 -0.22 -43.52 -4.79
CA THR A 649 -1.03 -44.68 -4.39
C THR A 649 -2.00 -44.32 -3.26
N GLN A 650 -2.99 -45.20 -3.02
CA GLN A 650 -3.89 -45.10 -1.87
C GLN A 650 -3.11 -45.11 -0.54
N ASP A 651 -2.13 -46.01 -0.42
CA ASP A 651 -1.34 -46.19 0.82
C ASP A 651 -0.54 -44.94 1.19
N ASN A 652 0.00 -44.22 0.20
CA ASN A 652 0.80 -43.01 0.43
C ASN A 652 -0.05 -41.75 0.57
N CYS A 653 -1.33 -41.78 0.17
CA CYS A 653 -2.20 -40.61 0.16
C CYS A 653 -2.36 -40.00 1.57
N ASP A 654 -2.66 -40.83 2.57
CA ASP A 654 -2.87 -40.37 3.95
C ASP A 654 -1.59 -39.76 4.55
N SER A 655 -0.43 -40.29 4.20
CA SER A 655 0.86 -39.76 4.64
C SER A 655 1.10 -38.36 4.07
N ILE A 656 0.88 -38.15 2.77
CA ILE A 656 1.04 -36.84 2.12
C ILE A 656 0.02 -35.84 2.69
N LEU A 657 -1.22 -36.27 2.89
CA LEU A 657 -2.28 -35.45 3.48
C LEU A 657 -1.93 -34.93 4.89
N LYS A 658 -1.32 -35.78 5.72
CA LYS A 658 -0.98 -35.43 7.11
C LYS A 658 0.36 -34.71 7.24
N THR A 659 1.39 -35.21 6.55
CA THR A 659 2.79 -34.81 6.75
C THR A 659 3.44 -34.10 5.56
N GLY A 660 2.74 -33.96 4.44
CA GLY A 660 3.22 -33.32 3.24
C GLY A 660 4.08 -34.23 2.38
N PHE A 661 4.69 -33.66 1.34
CA PHE A 661 5.59 -34.40 0.47
C PHE A 661 6.96 -34.58 1.15
N ASN A 662 7.35 -35.83 1.40
CA ASN A 662 8.60 -36.15 2.07
C ASN A 662 9.62 -36.73 1.08
N ARG A 663 10.74 -36.02 0.90
CA ARG A 663 11.83 -36.42 -0.02
C ARG A 663 12.54 -37.70 0.38
N SER A 664 12.41 -38.16 1.63
CA SER A 664 13.04 -39.40 2.10
C SER A 664 12.43 -40.64 1.42
N PHE A 665 11.26 -40.49 0.78
CA PHE A 665 10.66 -41.50 -0.09
C PHE A 665 11.05 -41.35 -1.58
N ALA A 666 11.94 -40.40 -1.92
CA ALA A 666 12.49 -40.26 -3.27
C ALA A 666 13.24 -41.54 -3.66
N GLY A 667 12.95 -42.09 -4.85
CA GLY A 667 13.49 -43.37 -5.32
C GLY A 667 12.48 -44.49 -5.51
N GLN A 668 11.24 -44.35 -5.02
CA GLN A 668 10.20 -45.36 -5.28
C GLN A 668 9.79 -45.43 -6.76
N ASN A 669 9.83 -44.30 -7.50
CA ASN A 669 9.35 -44.23 -8.88
C ASN A 669 10.25 -43.45 -9.87
N ALA A 670 11.11 -42.53 -9.42
CA ALA A 670 12.02 -41.78 -10.28
C ALA A 670 13.15 -41.10 -9.48
N THR A 671 14.39 -41.19 -9.98
CA THR A 671 15.58 -40.44 -9.51
C THR A 671 16.39 -39.88 -10.68
N ALA A 672 15.83 -39.82 -11.89
CA ALA A 672 16.57 -39.45 -13.10
C ALA A 672 17.22 -38.05 -13.03
N TYR A 673 16.61 -37.12 -12.30
CA TYR A 673 17.04 -35.72 -12.19
C TYR A 673 17.38 -35.32 -10.75
N GLY A 674 17.51 -36.30 -9.83
CA GLY A 674 17.91 -36.10 -8.44
C GLY A 674 16.98 -36.80 -7.44
N HIS A 675 17.46 -36.88 -6.19
CA HIS A 675 16.79 -37.46 -5.03
C HIS A 675 15.88 -36.42 -4.35
N GLY A 676 14.82 -36.01 -5.04
CA GLY A 676 13.81 -35.10 -4.52
C GLY A 676 12.39 -35.56 -4.84
N THR A 677 11.42 -34.70 -4.55
CA THR A 677 10.00 -34.95 -4.88
C THR A 677 9.70 -34.41 -6.28
N TYR A 678 9.16 -35.28 -7.14
CA TYR A 678 8.89 -34.98 -8.55
C TYR A 678 7.46 -34.46 -8.76
N PHE A 679 7.32 -33.44 -9.60
CA PHE A 679 6.04 -32.85 -9.95
C PHE A 679 5.96 -32.60 -11.46
N ALA A 680 4.91 -33.12 -12.11
CA ALA A 680 4.72 -32.98 -13.54
C ALA A 680 3.93 -31.70 -13.89
N VAL A 681 4.29 -31.07 -15.01
CA VAL A 681 3.52 -29.95 -15.59
C VAL A 681 2.21 -30.45 -16.20
N ASN A 682 2.25 -31.59 -16.88
CA ASN A 682 1.07 -32.22 -17.49
C ASN A 682 0.52 -33.32 -16.59
N ALA A 683 -0.79 -33.28 -16.33
CA ALA A 683 -1.48 -34.29 -15.53
C ALA A 683 -1.39 -35.69 -16.14
N SER A 684 -1.29 -35.81 -17.48
CA SER A 684 -1.13 -37.10 -18.17
C SER A 684 0.03 -37.94 -17.65
N TYR A 685 1.17 -37.30 -17.36
CA TYR A 685 2.34 -37.99 -16.82
C TYR A 685 2.02 -38.60 -15.46
N SER A 686 1.51 -37.79 -14.53
CA SER A 686 1.13 -38.24 -13.20
C SER A 686 -0.03 -39.24 -13.21
N ALA A 687 -0.91 -39.21 -14.23
CA ALA A 687 -2.06 -40.12 -14.35
C ALA A 687 -1.68 -41.53 -14.83
N HIS A 688 -0.43 -41.72 -15.25
CA HIS A 688 0.09 -43.02 -15.65
C HIS A 688 0.00 -44.02 -14.47
N PRO A 689 -0.43 -45.28 -14.70
CA PRO A 689 -0.58 -46.28 -13.65
C PRO A 689 0.69 -46.55 -12.82
N THR A 690 1.87 -46.23 -13.34
CA THR A 690 3.13 -46.31 -12.58
C THR A 690 3.14 -45.40 -11.35
N TYR A 691 2.61 -44.18 -11.47
CA TYR A 691 2.64 -43.16 -10.41
C TYR A 691 1.33 -43.11 -9.63
N SER A 692 0.20 -43.03 -10.35
CA SER A 692 -1.14 -43.15 -9.77
C SER A 692 -1.62 -44.59 -9.94
N ARG A 693 -1.23 -45.53 -9.08
CA ARG A 693 -1.68 -46.93 -9.23
C ARG A 693 -3.20 -47.04 -9.05
N PRO A 694 -3.94 -47.67 -9.99
CA PRO A 694 -5.36 -47.91 -9.81
C PRO A 694 -5.63 -48.79 -8.59
N ALA A 695 -6.61 -48.40 -7.77
CA ALA A 695 -7.16 -49.21 -6.70
C ALA A 695 -8.00 -50.38 -7.26
N ALA A 696 -8.48 -51.26 -6.38
CA ALA A 696 -9.28 -52.43 -6.76
C ALA A 696 -10.57 -52.07 -7.54
N ASP A 697 -11.15 -50.90 -7.26
CA ASP A 697 -12.33 -50.37 -7.96
C ASP A 697 -11.97 -49.64 -9.28
N GLY A 698 -10.69 -49.61 -9.65
CA GLY A 698 -10.15 -48.93 -10.81
C GLY A 698 -9.96 -47.41 -10.64
N SER A 699 -10.24 -46.84 -9.46
CA SER A 699 -9.99 -45.43 -9.20
C SER A 699 -8.51 -45.14 -9.03
N GLN A 700 -8.09 -43.93 -9.38
CA GLN A 700 -6.72 -43.44 -9.26
C GLN A 700 -6.70 -42.10 -8.52
N LEU A 701 -5.59 -41.82 -7.83
CA LEU A 701 -5.39 -40.62 -7.02
C LEU A 701 -4.24 -39.77 -7.55
N MET A 702 -4.45 -38.46 -7.56
CA MET A 702 -3.44 -37.48 -7.93
C MET A 702 -3.59 -36.20 -7.13
N PHE A 703 -2.48 -35.67 -6.62
CA PHE A 703 -2.44 -34.35 -6.04
C PHE A 703 -2.22 -33.29 -7.11
N VAL A 704 -2.92 -32.17 -6.97
CA VAL A 704 -2.52 -30.88 -7.52
C VAL A 704 -1.83 -30.13 -6.38
N ALA A 705 -0.54 -29.86 -6.54
CA ALA A 705 0.30 -29.24 -5.53
C ALA A 705 0.72 -27.84 -5.96
N ARG A 706 0.77 -26.93 -4.99
CA ARG A 706 1.53 -25.68 -5.15
C ARG A 706 2.98 -25.98 -4.89
N VAL A 707 3.85 -25.67 -5.83
CA VAL A 707 5.27 -26.00 -5.79
C VAL A 707 6.07 -24.73 -5.98
N LEU A 708 6.97 -24.42 -5.05
CA LEU A 708 7.88 -23.29 -5.11
C LEU A 708 9.07 -23.68 -5.98
N THR A 709 8.99 -23.40 -7.29
CA THR A 709 10.05 -23.80 -8.23
C THR A 709 11.25 -22.87 -8.18
N GLY A 710 11.05 -21.61 -7.76
CA GLY A 710 12.11 -20.60 -7.66
C GLY A 710 12.97 -20.54 -8.91
N LEU A 711 14.27 -20.38 -8.70
CA LEU A 711 15.26 -20.57 -9.74
C LEU A 711 15.54 -22.05 -9.93
N TYR A 712 15.56 -22.50 -11.18
CA TYR A 712 15.79 -23.89 -11.52
C TYR A 712 16.87 -24.06 -12.56
N THR A 713 17.49 -25.24 -12.55
CA THR A 713 18.45 -25.68 -13.55
C THR A 713 18.25 -27.15 -13.90
N GLN A 714 18.97 -27.67 -14.89
CA GLN A 714 18.82 -29.06 -15.30
C GLN A 714 19.35 -30.02 -14.21
N GLY A 715 18.54 -31.03 -13.87
CA GLY A 715 18.87 -32.00 -12.83
C GLY A 715 19.70 -33.18 -13.34
N GLN A 716 20.35 -33.88 -12.41
CA GLN A 716 21.09 -35.11 -12.66
C GLN A 716 20.81 -36.13 -11.56
N SER A 717 20.90 -37.42 -11.90
CA SER A 717 20.41 -38.49 -11.02
C SER A 717 21.10 -38.59 -9.66
N SER A 718 22.38 -38.23 -9.58
CA SER A 718 23.17 -38.26 -8.36
C SER A 718 22.88 -37.11 -7.37
N MET A 719 22.12 -36.09 -7.79
CA MET A 719 21.89 -34.89 -6.99
C MET A 719 21.04 -35.17 -5.74
N ARG A 720 21.53 -34.80 -4.56
CA ARG A 720 20.75 -34.82 -3.30
C ARG A 720 20.26 -33.44 -2.87
N VAL A 721 20.84 -32.40 -3.46
CA VAL A 721 20.48 -30.99 -3.32
C VAL A 721 20.68 -30.33 -4.69
N PRO A 722 20.00 -29.23 -5.00
CA PRO A 722 20.26 -28.48 -6.22
C PRO A 722 21.72 -28.00 -6.29
N PRO A 723 22.30 -27.84 -7.48
CA PRO A 723 23.65 -27.30 -7.62
C PRO A 723 23.72 -25.84 -7.16
N PRO A 724 24.93 -25.34 -6.83
CA PRO A 724 25.14 -23.92 -6.56
C PRO A 724 24.84 -23.07 -7.80
N LEU A 725 24.41 -21.83 -7.59
CA LEU A 725 24.25 -20.82 -8.64
C LEU A 725 25.61 -20.36 -9.19
N ASN A 726 26.62 -20.34 -8.32
CA ASN A 726 28.01 -20.03 -8.62
C ASN A 726 28.91 -20.94 -7.79
N ASP A 727 29.90 -21.58 -8.40
CA ASP A 727 30.84 -22.48 -7.72
C ASP A 727 31.64 -21.80 -6.60
N GLN A 728 31.81 -20.48 -6.67
CA GLN A 728 32.46 -19.68 -5.62
C GLN A 728 31.58 -19.49 -4.37
N GLN A 729 30.27 -19.74 -4.45
CA GLN A 729 29.30 -19.60 -3.36
C GLN A 729 28.48 -20.89 -3.20
N PRO A 730 29.07 -21.97 -2.63
CA PRO A 730 28.45 -23.30 -2.59
C PRO A 730 27.17 -23.40 -1.75
N HIS A 731 26.88 -22.35 -0.95
CA HIS A 731 25.67 -22.24 -0.14
C HIS A 731 24.51 -21.57 -0.88
N ASP A 732 24.78 -20.77 -1.91
CA ASP A 732 23.75 -20.16 -2.75
C ASP A 732 23.41 -21.10 -3.91
N ARG A 733 22.29 -21.80 -3.80
CA ARG A 733 21.88 -22.89 -4.71
C ARG A 733 20.64 -22.54 -5.49
N TYR A 734 20.44 -23.22 -6.62
CA TYR A 734 19.12 -23.24 -7.25
C TYR A 734 18.06 -23.77 -6.27
N ASP A 735 16.80 -23.41 -6.46
CA ASP A 735 15.71 -23.81 -5.57
C ASP A 735 15.11 -25.15 -5.99
N SER A 736 15.10 -25.45 -7.30
CA SER A 736 14.64 -26.73 -7.84
C SER A 736 15.46 -27.15 -9.07
N VAL A 737 15.21 -28.34 -9.58
CA VAL A 737 15.77 -28.79 -10.86
C VAL A 737 14.70 -29.32 -11.80
N VAL A 738 15.01 -29.37 -13.09
CA VAL A 738 14.09 -29.75 -14.16
C VAL A 738 14.69 -30.83 -15.06
N ASP A 739 13.85 -31.49 -15.85
CA ASP A 739 14.27 -32.45 -16.88
C ASP A 739 15.04 -31.78 -18.02
N LYS A 740 14.60 -30.58 -18.41
CA LYS A 740 15.18 -29.74 -19.44
C LYS A 740 14.89 -28.27 -19.16
N LEU A 741 15.79 -27.38 -19.55
CA LEU A 741 15.65 -25.93 -19.32
C LEU A 741 14.54 -25.31 -20.19
N ASP A 742 14.51 -25.68 -21.47
CA ASP A 742 13.52 -25.18 -22.41
C ASP A 742 12.20 -25.94 -22.28
N ASN A 743 11.16 -25.23 -21.84
CA ASN A 743 9.82 -25.77 -21.60
C ASN A 743 9.82 -27.05 -20.73
N PRO A 744 10.21 -26.93 -19.43
CA PRO A 744 10.29 -28.06 -18.51
C PRO A 744 9.00 -28.87 -18.47
N SER A 745 9.09 -30.20 -18.48
CA SER A 745 7.92 -31.07 -18.32
C SER A 745 7.70 -31.49 -16.87
N MET A 746 8.72 -31.34 -16.03
CA MET A 746 8.66 -31.63 -14.60
C MET A 746 9.64 -30.78 -13.79
N TYR A 747 9.34 -30.67 -12.51
CA TYR A 747 10.17 -30.00 -11.51
C TYR A 747 10.43 -30.94 -10.34
N VAL A 748 11.63 -30.87 -9.78
CA VAL A 748 12.07 -31.67 -8.63
C VAL A 748 12.54 -30.73 -7.53
N VAL A 749 11.92 -30.86 -6.35
CA VAL A 749 12.24 -30.05 -5.16
C VAL A 749 12.87 -30.91 -4.08
N PHE A 750 13.79 -30.33 -3.32
CA PHE A 750 14.65 -31.06 -2.37
C PHE A 750 14.46 -30.63 -0.92
N HIS A 751 13.52 -29.73 -0.63
CA HIS A 751 13.22 -29.30 0.73
C HIS A 751 11.79 -29.66 1.10
N ASP A 752 11.61 -30.05 2.36
CA ASP A 752 10.28 -30.24 2.93
C ASP A 752 9.56 -28.88 2.97
N ASN A 753 8.23 -28.91 2.86
CA ASN A 753 7.37 -27.72 2.79
C ASN A 753 7.60 -26.81 1.57
N GLN A 754 8.46 -27.20 0.61
CA GLN A 754 8.60 -26.49 -0.67
C GLN A 754 7.43 -26.77 -1.63
N ALA A 755 6.57 -27.74 -1.28
CA ALA A 755 5.33 -28.04 -1.96
C ALA A 755 4.19 -28.27 -0.97
N TYR A 756 2.99 -27.80 -1.32
CA TYR A 756 1.76 -27.96 -0.55
C TYR A 756 0.72 -28.71 -1.38
N PRO A 757 0.15 -29.84 -0.90
CA PRO A 757 -0.95 -30.51 -1.58
C PRO A 757 -2.20 -29.62 -1.48
N ASP A 758 -2.62 -29.01 -2.60
CA ASP A 758 -3.73 -28.04 -2.63
C ASP A 758 -5.07 -28.74 -2.91
N TYR A 759 -5.05 -29.74 -3.80
CA TYR A 759 -6.21 -30.56 -4.14
C TYR A 759 -5.83 -32.03 -4.31
N LEU A 760 -6.77 -32.93 -4.01
CA LEU A 760 -6.74 -34.34 -4.36
C LEU A 760 -7.82 -34.62 -5.41
N ILE A 761 -7.42 -35.18 -6.55
CA ILE A 761 -8.31 -35.59 -7.63
C ILE A 761 -8.44 -37.12 -7.60
N THR A 762 -9.67 -37.62 -7.51
CA THR A 762 -10.00 -39.03 -7.74
C THR A 762 -10.60 -39.17 -9.13
N PHE A 763 -10.03 -40.05 -9.95
CA PHE A 763 -10.44 -40.23 -11.36
C PHE A 763 -10.41 -41.70 -11.78
N LYS A 764 -11.09 -42.03 -12.89
CA LYS A 764 -11.16 -43.37 -13.46
C LYS A 764 -11.16 -43.34 -14.99
#